data_AF-A0A087LXJ6-F1
#
_entry.id   AF-A0A087LXJ6-F1
#
_cell.length_a   1.000
_cell.length_b   1.000
_cell.length_c   1.000
_cell.angle_alpha   90.00
_cell.angle_beta   90.00
_cell.angle_gamma   90.00
#
_symmetry.space_group_name_H-M   'P 1'
#
loop_
_entity.id
_entity.type
_entity.pdbx_description
1 polymer ?
#
loop_
_entity_poly.entity_id
_entity_poly.type
_entity_poly.pdbx_seq_one_letter_code
_entity_poly.pdbx_strand_id
1 'polypeptide(L)'
;MRPQTNRLPATTGKGLAGAHIDRTRPIRFTINGRVTPGFQGDTVLSALLAAGVDTIGTHAGQPLGLRAGAAPAIAYAAKASLPEHALPMERTPARDGAEYRIVAEGPTAGLFARLFQPGRTLGLALDTPNSLVRPWRSIRGEKAEPTDLVVVGGGVAGMAAALAGAHAGLKVKLIEASPHLGGHSGLFGTQDGESTPEENIAALTAEIAVNSTITVLTHAEVFAIGEGVVRVHQLDISGERVESRVVDLPARHIVLATGAFERLPVLPGNRLPGIAGAQEAFELAYRYGIWPGQSWLLATSANPAYRLATLLAESNINLDRILDGRDQASSRYIEFCKAYGFRQFPGTIPLAVMPGAGGRLSVELPHGEPVAVDRLVLCGGWQPDLTLWHLAGGESRWNMRRERLEPLGEVPGLVLAGSAAGHFTRRGCVTSGIHAVDRLLGRPGQGVDDPVIDAFYETPDRQMYVGDSEDAPAPTYLDADNTLMLRPAPPPRRRWTQIFRGSHTGPVRVLSEAPQPLSIGAICAGVSIGLIPPDSAGVVAQERVALVPLTAVVPPQQTTAEYSIGAPPYLADRFGHDAVVATLRHDPSRQLGSGALIFEGEDTLDPRRAVGVVLRTRNGKTEALVAASVRDAVVRDLGQAVPAEVET
;
A
#
# COMPACT_ATOMS: atom_id res chain seq x y z
N MET A 1 -26.04 9.88 -22.99
CA MET A 1 -25.00 9.42 -22.04
C MET A 1 -25.71 8.94 -20.78
N ARG A 2 -25.36 7.79 -20.18
CA ARG A 2 -25.80 7.51 -18.80
C ARG A 2 -25.23 8.61 -17.89
N PRO A 3 -25.97 9.08 -16.86
CA PRO A 3 -25.46 10.13 -15.98
C PRO A 3 -24.21 9.64 -15.23
N GLN A 4 -23.17 10.47 -15.18
CA GLN A 4 -22.06 10.30 -14.24
C GLN A 4 -22.52 10.78 -12.87
N THR A 5 -23.22 9.90 -12.16
CA THR A 5 -24.00 10.22 -10.94
C THR A 5 -23.16 10.85 -9.84
N ASN A 6 -21.84 10.59 -9.82
CA ASN A 6 -20.93 11.08 -8.80
C ASN A 6 -20.09 12.27 -9.28
N ARG A 7 -20.27 12.75 -10.51
CA ARG A 7 -19.50 13.89 -11.02
C ARG A 7 -20.17 15.20 -10.64
N LEU A 8 -19.42 16.05 -9.95
CA LEU A 8 -19.79 17.40 -9.57
C LEU A 8 -20.05 18.27 -10.82
N PRO A 9 -20.96 19.24 -10.73
CA PRO A 9 -21.17 20.24 -11.77
C PRO A 9 -19.89 21.01 -12.14
N ALA A 10 -19.81 21.51 -13.38
CA ALA A 10 -18.71 22.38 -13.80
C ALA A 10 -18.68 23.72 -13.03
N THR A 11 -19.81 24.11 -12.46
CA THR A 11 -19.99 25.34 -11.67
C THR A 11 -19.60 25.18 -10.20
N THR A 12 -19.13 23.99 -9.78
CA THR A 12 -18.69 23.77 -8.40
C THR A 12 -17.51 24.68 -8.08
N GLY A 13 -17.62 25.43 -6.97
CA GLY A 13 -16.62 26.41 -6.55
C GLY A 13 -15.30 25.80 -6.08
N LYS A 14 -14.37 26.70 -5.71
CA LYS A 14 -13.12 26.39 -4.98
C LYS A 14 -12.24 25.31 -5.64
N GLY A 15 -12.29 25.21 -6.96
CA GLY A 15 -11.46 24.28 -7.74
C GLY A 15 -11.90 22.81 -7.66
N LEU A 16 -13.05 22.49 -7.06
CA LEU A 16 -13.53 21.12 -6.90
C LEU A 16 -14.32 20.59 -8.12
N ALA A 17 -14.20 21.25 -9.26
CA ALA A 17 -14.91 20.91 -10.51
C ALA A 17 -14.12 19.95 -11.43
N GLY A 18 -12.98 19.42 -10.98
CA GLY A 18 -12.12 18.55 -11.76
C GLY A 18 -11.13 19.33 -12.63
N ALA A 19 -10.05 19.81 -12.02
CA ALA A 19 -9.01 20.61 -12.67
C ALA A 19 -8.24 19.85 -13.77
N HIS A 20 -8.28 18.52 -13.76
CA HIS A 20 -7.46 17.68 -14.65
C HIS A 20 -8.27 16.97 -15.73
N ILE A 21 -9.54 17.34 -15.92
CA ILE A 21 -10.40 16.79 -16.98
C ILE A 21 -10.81 17.86 -17.98
N ASP A 22 -10.95 17.46 -19.24
CA ASP A 22 -11.53 18.29 -20.29
C ASP A 22 -12.98 17.89 -20.53
N ARG A 23 -13.90 18.66 -19.93
CA ARG A 23 -15.35 18.45 -20.05
C ARG A 23 -15.89 18.65 -21.47
N THR A 24 -15.12 19.29 -22.36
CA THR A 24 -15.52 19.50 -23.76
C THR A 24 -15.22 18.27 -24.64
N ARG A 25 -14.41 17.34 -24.13
CA ARG A 25 -13.97 16.12 -24.84
C ARG A 25 -14.47 14.87 -24.12
N PRO A 26 -15.77 14.53 -24.26
CA PRO A 26 -16.31 13.30 -23.70
C PRO A 26 -15.70 12.07 -24.38
N ILE A 27 -15.50 11.02 -23.61
CA ILE A 27 -14.99 9.73 -24.08
C ILE A 27 -15.86 8.59 -23.57
N ARG A 28 -15.75 7.43 -24.20
CA ARG A 28 -16.42 6.21 -23.79
C ARG A 28 -15.52 5.01 -24.00
N PHE A 29 -15.34 4.20 -22.97
CA PHE A 29 -14.61 2.94 -23.05
C PHE A 29 -15.43 1.80 -22.46
N THR A 30 -14.94 0.58 -22.60
CA THR A 30 -15.56 -0.62 -22.05
C THR A 30 -14.60 -1.30 -21.08
N ILE A 31 -15.09 -1.74 -19.92
CA ILE A 31 -14.34 -2.62 -19.01
C ILE A 31 -15.18 -3.83 -18.65
N ASN A 32 -14.67 -5.04 -18.87
CA ASN A 32 -15.41 -6.29 -18.66
C ASN A 32 -16.80 -6.33 -19.36
N GLY A 33 -16.92 -5.65 -20.51
CA GLY A 33 -18.19 -5.50 -21.25
C GLY A 33 -19.09 -4.35 -20.76
N ARG A 34 -18.75 -3.70 -19.64
CA ARG A 34 -19.45 -2.52 -19.14
C ARG A 34 -18.96 -1.26 -19.84
N VAL A 35 -19.88 -0.62 -20.56
CA VAL A 35 -19.69 0.72 -21.11
C VAL A 35 -19.59 1.75 -19.98
N THR A 36 -18.52 2.54 -19.99
CA THR A 36 -18.25 3.57 -18.99
C THR A 36 -17.99 4.93 -19.67
N PRO A 37 -18.79 5.96 -19.37
CA PRO A 37 -18.55 7.32 -19.85
C PRO A 37 -17.45 8.01 -19.04
N GLY A 38 -16.64 8.83 -19.70
CA GLY A 38 -15.58 9.64 -19.11
C GLY A 38 -15.39 10.97 -19.82
N PHE A 39 -14.40 11.71 -19.39
CA PHE A 39 -13.82 12.85 -20.09
C PHE A 39 -12.33 12.60 -20.32
N GLN A 40 -11.77 13.24 -21.34
CA GLN A 40 -10.31 13.25 -21.47
C GLN A 40 -9.67 13.80 -20.18
N GLY A 41 -8.59 13.17 -19.73
CA GLY A 41 -7.93 13.47 -18.45
C GLY A 41 -8.37 12.54 -17.31
N ASP A 42 -9.52 11.87 -17.43
CA ASP A 42 -9.85 10.78 -16.53
C ASP A 42 -8.85 9.62 -16.69
N THR A 43 -8.53 8.98 -15.57
CA THR A 43 -8.02 7.59 -15.55
C THR A 43 -9.18 6.60 -15.60
N VAL A 44 -8.91 5.33 -15.93
CA VAL A 44 -9.94 4.28 -15.94
C VAL A 44 -10.67 4.20 -14.58
N LEU A 45 -9.93 4.32 -13.48
CA LEU A 45 -10.50 4.34 -12.12
C LEU A 45 -11.41 5.56 -11.91
N SER A 46 -10.94 6.77 -12.23
CA SER A 46 -11.71 8.00 -12.00
C SER A 46 -13.02 8.01 -12.81
N ALA A 47 -12.99 7.56 -14.06
CA ALA A 47 -14.20 7.46 -14.88
C ALA A 47 -15.21 6.44 -14.31
N LEU A 48 -14.73 5.32 -13.75
CA LEU A 48 -15.57 4.33 -13.07
C LEU A 48 -16.23 4.91 -11.82
N LEU A 49 -15.46 5.57 -10.97
CA LEU A 49 -15.96 6.22 -9.75
C LEU A 49 -16.98 7.32 -10.10
N ALA A 50 -16.71 8.12 -11.13
CA ALA A 50 -17.63 9.15 -11.63
C ALA A 50 -18.94 8.54 -12.17
N ALA A 51 -18.87 7.37 -12.80
CA ALA A 51 -20.02 6.62 -13.33
C ALA A 51 -20.77 5.80 -12.26
N GLY A 52 -20.42 5.94 -10.97
CA GLY A 52 -21.12 5.27 -9.87
C GLY A 52 -20.61 3.88 -9.54
N VAL A 53 -19.46 3.45 -10.07
CA VAL A 53 -18.81 2.18 -9.68
C VAL A 53 -17.91 2.46 -8.49
N ASP A 54 -18.38 2.10 -7.30
CA ASP A 54 -17.69 2.36 -6.04
C ASP A 54 -17.35 1.09 -5.26
N THR A 55 -17.64 -0.08 -5.83
CA THR A 55 -17.42 -1.38 -5.20
C THR A 55 -16.51 -2.24 -6.06
N ILE A 56 -15.45 -2.79 -5.47
CA ILE A 56 -14.55 -3.75 -6.13
C ILE A 56 -15.25 -5.11 -6.26
N GLY A 57 -15.85 -5.57 -5.17
CA GLY A 57 -16.27 -6.94 -5.01
C GLY A 57 -16.63 -7.25 -3.57
N THR A 58 -16.57 -8.52 -3.21
CA THR A 58 -16.87 -9.01 -1.85
C THR A 58 -15.63 -9.66 -1.24
N HIS A 59 -15.30 -9.30 0.01
CA HIS A 59 -14.26 -9.92 0.84
C HIS A 59 -14.82 -10.18 2.24
N ALA A 60 -14.55 -11.34 2.81
CA ALA A 60 -15.07 -11.74 4.12
C ALA A 60 -16.60 -11.54 4.25
N GLY A 61 -17.34 -11.82 3.17
CA GLY A 61 -18.80 -11.69 3.11
C GLY A 61 -19.34 -10.25 3.05
N GLN A 62 -18.48 -9.23 2.94
CA GLN A 62 -18.88 -7.82 2.88
C GLN A 62 -18.40 -7.13 1.60
N PRO A 63 -19.14 -6.13 1.07
CA PRO A 63 -18.70 -5.36 -0.08
C PRO A 63 -17.46 -4.53 0.27
N LEU A 64 -16.53 -4.42 -0.68
CA LEU A 64 -15.30 -3.64 -0.53
C LEU A 64 -15.29 -2.43 -1.47
N GLY A 65 -15.01 -1.25 -0.92
CA GLY A 65 -14.96 0.01 -1.67
C GLY A 65 -13.82 0.07 -2.69
N LEU A 66 -14.12 0.57 -3.89
CA LEU A 66 -13.15 0.81 -4.98
C LEU A 66 -12.40 2.11 -4.76
N ARG A 67 -11.06 2.03 -4.85
CA ARG A 67 -10.14 3.16 -4.66
C ARG A 67 -8.76 2.86 -5.24
N ALA A 68 -7.89 3.87 -5.32
CA ALA A 68 -6.56 3.74 -5.92
C ALA A 68 -5.68 2.64 -5.28
N GLY A 69 -5.59 2.60 -3.94
CA GLY A 69 -4.72 1.65 -3.23
C GLY A 69 -5.09 0.18 -3.44
N ALA A 70 -6.34 -0.11 -3.81
CA ALA A 70 -6.88 -1.45 -3.99
C ALA A 70 -7.57 -1.65 -5.35
N ALA A 71 -7.29 -0.79 -6.32
CA ALA A 71 -7.84 -0.93 -7.66
C ALA A 71 -7.23 -2.18 -8.31
N PRO A 72 -8.05 -3.05 -8.94
CA PRO A 72 -7.52 -4.23 -9.59
C PRO A 72 -6.73 -3.84 -10.84
N ALA A 73 -5.70 -4.62 -11.17
CA ALA A 73 -4.99 -4.47 -12.42
C ALA A 73 -5.94 -4.71 -13.61
N ILE A 74 -5.74 -3.96 -14.69
CA ILE A 74 -6.48 -4.07 -15.94
C ILE A 74 -5.51 -4.31 -17.08
N ALA A 75 -6.01 -4.70 -18.24
CA ALA A 75 -5.24 -4.76 -19.47
C ALA A 75 -6.20 -4.55 -20.65
N TYR A 76 -5.66 -4.20 -21.82
CA TYR A 76 -6.48 -4.24 -23.03
C TYR A 76 -7.04 -5.66 -23.23
N ALA A 77 -8.30 -5.77 -23.63
CA ALA A 77 -9.04 -7.03 -23.66
C ALA A 77 -8.32 -8.14 -24.45
N ALA A 78 -7.65 -7.77 -25.55
CA ALA A 78 -6.88 -8.68 -26.39
C ALA A 78 -5.59 -9.22 -25.73
N LYS A 79 -5.07 -8.55 -24.70
CA LYS A 79 -3.83 -8.88 -24.00
C LYS A 79 -4.05 -9.21 -22.51
N ALA A 80 -5.31 -9.40 -22.08
CA ALA A 80 -5.65 -9.49 -20.67
C ALA A 80 -5.14 -10.75 -19.94
N SER A 81 -4.71 -11.77 -20.70
CA SER A 81 -4.08 -12.98 -20.18
C SER A 81 -2.56 -12.86 -20.02
N LEU A 82 -1.96 -11.73 -20.41
CA LEU A 82 -0.51 -11.52 -20.44
C LEU A 82 -0.11 -10.56 -19.31
N PRO A 83 0.53 -11.05 -18.23
CA PRO A 83 0.93 -10.26 -17.07
C PRO A 83 1.77 -9.01 -17.39
N GLU A 84 2.61 -9.09 -18.43
CA GLU A 84 3.47 -8.00 -18.92
C GLU A 84 2.71 -6.83 -19.53
N HIS A 85 1.44 -7.04 -19.86
CA HIS A 85 0.55 -5.99 -20.36
C HIS A 85 -0.44 -5.53 -19.29
N ALA A 86 -0.26 -5.95 -18.03
CA ALA A 86 -1.05 -5.46 -16.93
C ALA A 86 -0.75 -3.97 -16.67
N LEU A 87 -1.83 -3.25 -16.43
CA LEU A 87 -1.88 -1.81 -16.24
C LEU A 87 -2.61 -1.48 -14.91
N PRO A 88 -2.11 -0.52 -14.13
CA PRO A 88 -2.76 0.07 -12.96
C PRO A 88 -3.97 0.89 -13.39
N MET A 89 -5.16 0.52 -12.93
CA MET A 89 -6.40 1.21 -13.29
C MET A 89 -6.39 2.70 -12.89
N GLU A 90 -5.75 3.02 -11.78
CA GLU A 90 -5.63 4.34 -11.19
C GLU A 90 -4.66 5.28 -11.91
N ARG A 91 -3.70 4.73 -12.67
CA ARG A 91 -2.73 5.53 -13.47
C ARG A 91 -2.98 5.47 -14.97
N THR A 92 -3.76 4.52 -15.46
CA THR A 92 -4.04 4.33 -16.89
C THR A 92 -5.05 5.38 -17.36
N PRO A 93 -4.71 6.27 -18.32
CA PRO A 93 -5.67 7.18 -18.93
C PRO A 93 -6.85 6.41 -19.55
N ALA A 94 -8.06 6.88 -19.31
CA ALA A 94 -9.22 6.40 -20.05
C ALA A 94 -9.13 6.89 -21.51
N ARG A 95 -9.16 5.96 -22.46
CA ARG A 95 -9.09 6.24 -23.90
C ARG A 95 -10.43 5.95 -24.57
N ASP A 96 -10.86 6.82 -25.47
CA ASP A 96 -12.10 6.62 -26.22
C ASP A 96 -12.02 5.34 -27.06
N GLY A 97 -13.11 4.57 -27.08
CA GLY A 97 -13.19 3.28 -27.77
C GLY A 97 -12.37 2.15 -27.15
N ALA A 98 -11.58 2.38 -26.08
CA ALA A 98 -10.75 1.34 -25.50
C ALA A 98 -11.58 0.22 -24.86
N GLU A 99 -11.08 -1.00 -24.98
CA GLU A 99 -11.66 -2.17 -24.33
C GLU A 99 -10.66 -2.75 -23.32
N TYR A 100 -11.02 -2.65 -22.05
CA TYR A 100 -10.24 -3.16 -20.93
C TYR A 100 -10.90 -4.41 -20.33
N ARG A 101 -10.07 -5.22 -19.69
CA ARG A 101 -10.49 -6.33 -18.83
C ARG A 101 -9.68 -6.31 -17.55
N ILE A 102 -10.31 -6.72 -16.46
CA ILE A 102 -9.61 -6.94 -15.19
C ILE A 102 -8.70 -8.17 -15.32
N VAL A 103 -7.47 -8.03 -14.86
CA VAL A 103 -6.47 -9.10 -14.78
C VAL A 103 -6.73 -9.87 -13.49
N ALA A 104 -7.58 -10.90 -13.54
CA ALA A 104 -7.81 -11.83 -12.46
C ALA A 104 -7.71 -13.27 -12.99
N GLU A 105 -6.93 -14.12 -12.32
CA GLU A 105 -6.80 -15.55 -12.61
C GLU A 105 -8.07 -16.30 -12.15
N GLY A 106 -9.16 -16.15 -12.90
CA GLY A 106 -10.39 -16.87 -12.63
C GLY A 106 -11.30 -16.89 -13.85
N PRO A 107 -12.14 -17.95 -14.01
CA PRO A 107 -12.96 -18.10 -15.19
C PRO A 107 -13.82 -16.86 -15.39
N THR A 108 -13.80 -16.36 -16.62
CA THR A 108 -14.65 -15.25 -17.04
C THR A 108 -16.09 -15.51 -16.61
N ALA A 109 -16.63 -14.63 -15.77
CA ALA A 109 -18.05 -14.58 -15.51
C ALA A 109 -18.81 -14.69 -16.85
N GLY A 110 -19.74 -15.65 -16.94
CA GLY A 110 -20.47 -15.96 -18.17
C GLY A 110 -21.21 -14.75 -18.73
N LEU A 111 -21.61 -14.82 -20.01
CA LEU A 111 -22.26 -13.73 -20.73
C LEU A 111 -23.43 -13.09 -19.95
N PHE A 112 -24.22 -13.92 -19.24
CA PHE A 112 -25.33 -13.47 -18.40
C PHE A 112 -24.89 -12.72 -17.13
N ALA A 113 -23.82 -13.17 -16.46
CA ALA A 113 -23.29 -12.45 -15.29
C ALA A 113 -22.78 -11.04 -15.64
N ARG A 114 -22.32 -10.83 -16.88
CA ARG A 114 -21.91 -9.51 -17.40
C ARG A 114 -23.08 -8.59 -17.72
N LEU A 115 -24.21 -9.13 -18.19
CA LEU A 115 -25.42 -8.35 -18.47
C LEU A 115 -26.14 -7.88 -17.18
N PHE A 116 -25.97 -8.62 -16.08
CA PHE A 116 -26.65 -8.38 -14.81
C PHE A 116 -25.73 -7.91 -13.67
N GLN A 117 -24.49 -7.50 -13.95
CA GLN A 117 -23.64 -6.91 -12.89
C GLN A 117 -24.35 -5.70 -12.27
N PRO A 118 -24.53 -5.65 -10.93
CA PRO A 118 -25.12 -4.50 -10.28
C PRO A 118 -24.35 -3.24 -10.64
N GLY A 119 -25.06 -2.15 -10.93
CA GLY A 119 -24.48 -0.92 -11.49
C GLY A 119 -23.37 -0.26 -10.67
N ARG A 120 -23.11 -0.70 -9.43
CA ARG A 120 -22.12 -0.13 -8.51
C ARG A 120 -20.83 -0.96 -8.32
N THR A 121 -20.80 -2.21 -8.80
CA THR A 121 -19.70 -3.15 -8.50
C THR A 121 -18.96 -3.64 -9.74
N LEU A 122 -17.66 -3.91 -9.58
CA LEU A 122 -16.85 -4.69 -10.54
C LEU A 122 -17.08 -6.21 -10.40
N GLY A 123 -17.67 -6.65 -9.27
CA GLY A 123 -18.13 -8.01 -9.05
C GLY A 123 -17.03 -9.04 -8.80
N LEU A 124 -15.88 -8.63 -8.26
CA LEU A 124 -14.80 -9.55 -7.93
C LEU A 124 -15.09 -10.36 -6.65
N ALA A 125 -14.72 -11.63 -6.65
CA ALA A 125 -14.62 -12.42 -5.42
C ALA A 125 -13.20 -12.22 -4.88
N LEU A 126 -13.06 -11.54 -3.74
CA LEU A 126 -11.75 -11.12 -3.23
C LEU A 126 -11.13 -12.11 -2.26
N ASP A 127 -11.92 -13.08 -1.77
CA ASP A 127 -11.45 -14.18 -0.93
C ASP A 127 -10.63 -15.22 -1.71
N THR A 128 -10.54 -15.08 -3.04
CA THR A 128 -9.65 -15.91 -3.85
C THR A 128 -8.22 -15.36 -3.80
N PRO A 129 -7.19 -16.23 -3.81
CA PRO A 129 -5.82 -15.80 -3.97
C PRO A 129 -5.65 -14.89 -5.19
N ASN A 130 -4.71 -13.97 -5.11
CA ASN A 130 -4.30 -13.12 -6.23
C ASN A 130 -5.37 -12.18 -6.81
N SER A 131 -6.47 -11.90 -6.10
CA SER A 131 -7.57 -11.08 -6.61
C SER A 131 -7.19 -9.61 -6.91
N LEU A 132 -6.16 -9.07 -6.24
CA LEU A 132 -5.65 -7.70 -6.41
C LEU A 132 -4.13 -7.66 -6.68
N VAL A 133 -3.62 -8.64 -7.41
CA VAL A 133 -2.20 -8.67 -7.80
C VAL A 133 -1.80 -7.45 -8.62
N ARG A 134 -0.52 -7.10 -8.52
CA ARG A 134 0.15 -6.11 -9.35
C ARG A 134 1.22 -6.83 -10.17
N PRO A 135 0.87 -7.43 -11.32
CA PRO A 135 1.77 -8.35 -12.02
C PRO A 135 3.11 -7.73 -12.41
N TRP A 136 3.14 -6.42 -12.68
CA TRP A 136 4.37 -5.68 -12.96
C TRP A 136 5.42 -5.75 -11.84
N ARG A 137 5.03 -6.02 -10.59
CA ARG A 137 5.99 -6.12 -9.47
C ARG A 137 6.92 -7.32 -9.56
N SER A 138 6.50 -8.40 -10.24
CA SER A 138 7.33 -9.58 -10.46
C SER A 138 8.08 -9.54 -11.79
N ILE A 139 7.87 -8.52 -12.64
CA ILE A 139 8.55 -8.44 -13.93
C ILE A 139 9.97 -7.92 -13.75
N ARG A 140 10.91 -8.52 -14.50
CA ARG A 140 12.29 -8.06 -14.58
C ARG A 140 12.36 -6.73 -15.33
N GLY A 141 13.08 -5.77 -14.78
CA GLY A 141 13.28 -4.49 -15.45
C GLY A 141 14.22 -4.59 -16.65
N GLU A 142 13.84 -3.92 -17.73
CA GLU A 142 14.73 -3.58 -18.84
C GLU A 142 15.78 -2.59 -18.36
N LYS A 143 17.03 -2.75 -18.76
CA LYS A 143 18.10 -1.82 -18.35
C LYS A 143 17.89 -0.46 -19.02
N ALA A 144 17.82 0.60 -18.23
CA ALA A 144 17.89 1.97 -18.71
C ALA A 144 19.29 2.58 -18.57
N GLU A 145 19.51 3.65 -19.34
CA GLU A 145 20.69 4.48 -19.23
C GLU A 145 20.83 5.08 -17.82
N PRO A 146 22.03 5.00 -17.21
CA PRO A 146 22.29 5.59 -15.90
C PRO A 146 22.03 7.10 -15.87
N THR A 147 21.70 7.60 -14.69
CA THR A 147 21.54 9.04 -14.44
C THR A 147 22.29 9.46 -13.17
N ASP A 148 22.63 10.74 -13.07
CA ASP A 148 23.38 11.24 -11.90
C ASP A 148 22.47 11.29 -10.67
N LEU A 149 21.23 11.76 -10.85
CA LEU A 149 20.23 11.90 -9.79
C LEU A 149 18.85 11.35 -10.21
N VAL A 150 18.31 10.45 -9.40
CA VAL A 150 16.88 10.09 -9.44
C VAL A 150 16.15 10.76 -8.30
N VAL A 151 15.05 11.45 -8.61
CA VAL A 151 14.12 11.97 -7.62
C VAL A 151 12.81 11.21 -7.74
N VAL A 152 12.41 10.55 -6.66
CA VAL A 152 11.19 9.74 -6.58
C VAL A 152 10.09 10.53 -5.88
N GLY A 153 9.03 10.87 -6.60
CA GLY A 153 7.90 11.68 -6.13
C GLY A 153 7.91 13.09 -6.73
N GLY A 154 6.85 13.44 -7.43
CA GLY A 154 6.62 14.74 -8.10
C GLY A 154 5.90 15.76 -7.23
N GLY A 155 5.91 15.60 -5.91
CA GLY A 155 5.44 16.62 -4.97
C GLY A 155 6.39 17.82 -4.89
N VAL A 156 6.02 18.85 -4.13
CA VAL A 156 6.81 20.09 -3.97
C VAL A 156 8.25 19.83 -3.51
N ALA A 157 8.48 18.84 -2.64
CA ALA A 157 9.82 18.44 -2.21
C ALA A 157 10.66 17.85 -3.35
N GLY A 158 10.07 16.95 -4.14
CA GLY A 158 10.77 16.31 -5.25
C GLY A 158 10.99 17.25 -6.43
N MET A 159 10.03 18.13 -6.73
CA MET A 159 10.23 19.20 -7.71
C MET A 159 11.37 20.13 -7.31
N ALA A 160 11.43 20.55 -6.05
CA ALA A 160 12.52 21.37 -5.53
C ALA A 160 13.87 20.64 -5.55
N ALA A 161 13.90 19.35 -5.19
CA ALA A 161 15.10 18.51 -5.28
C ALA A 161 15.58 18.34 -6.73
N ALA A 162 14.66 18.17 -7.69
CA ALA A 162 15.01 18.02 -9.09
C ALA A 162 15.65 19.30 -9.65
N LEU A 163 15.08 20.46 -9.33
CA LEU A 163 15.65 21.76 -9.69
C LEU A 163 17.00 22.00 -9.02
N ALA A 164 17.14 21.70 -7.73
CA ALA A 164 18.41 21.81 -7.01
C ALA A 164 19.50 20.92 -7.62
N GLY A 165 19.16 19.67 -7.99
CA GLY A 165 20.06 18.76 -8.68
C GLY A 165 20.50 19.28 -10.05
N ALA A 166 19.54 19.79 -10.83
CA ALA A 166 19.81 20.41 -12.13
C ALA A 166 20.72 21.65 -12.01
N HIS A 167 20.47 22.51 -11.03
CA HIS A 167 21.31 23.69 -10.73
C HIS A 167 22.71 23.29 -10.25
N ALA A 168 22.85 22.12 -9.63
CA ALA A 168 24.15 21.53 -9.31
C ALA A 168 24.85 20.87 -10.51
N GLY A 169 24.25 20.90 -11.71
CA GLY A 169 24.82 20.35 -12.93
C GLY A 169 24.60 18.85 -13.14
N LEU A 170 23.71 18.23 -12.37
CA LEU A 170 23.40 16.79 -12.47
C LEU A 170 22.39 16.54 -13.58
N LYS A 171 22.51 15.40 -14.27
CA LYS A 171 21.39 14.86 -15.07
C LYS A 171 20.35 14.28 -14.13
N VAL A 172 19.12 14.77 -14.22
CA VAL A 172 18.05 14.42 -13.27
C VAL A 172 16.93 13.65 -13.97
N LYS A 173 16.46 12.57 -13.34
CA LYS A 173 15.17 11.94 -13.66
C LYS A 173 14.21 12.15 -12.50
N LEU A 174 13.15 12.93 -12.71
CA LEU A 174 12.05 13.11 -11.77
C LEU A 174 10.93 12.12 -12.10
N ILE A 175 10.63 11.21 -11.19
CA ILE A 175 9.69 10.10 -11.41
C ILE A 175 8.45 10.30 -10.54
N GLU A 176 7.27 10.36 -11.16
CA GLU A 176 5.98 10.56 -10.50
C GLU A 176 4.97 9.48 -10.95
N ALA A 177 4.33 8.84 -9.96
CA ALA A 177 3.36 7.78 -10.21
C ALA A 177 2.07 8.32 -10.86
N SER A 178 1.64 9.51 -10.46
CA SER A 178 0.45 10.19 -10.98
C SER A 178 0.66 10.72 -12.40
N PRO A 179 -0.43 11.04 -13.11
CA PRO A 179 -0.36 11.76 -14.39
C PRO A 179 0.12 13.22 -14.27
N HIS A 180 0.20 13.77 -13.05
CA HIS A 180 0.44 15.19 -12.80
C HIS A 180 1.45 15.39 -11.68
N LEU A 181 2.27 16.44 -11.79
CA LEU A 181 3.13 16.93 -10.71
C LEU A 181 2.32 17.74 -9.68
N GLY A 182 2.93 18.03 -8.53
CA GLY A 182 2.38 18.89 -7.47
C GLY A 182 2.09 18.17 -6.16
N GLY A 183 1.93 16.84 -6.18
CA GLY A 183 1.67 16.03 -5.00
C GLY A 183 0.35 16.39 -4.29
N HIS A 184 0.39 16.43 -2.95
CA HIS A 184 -0.81 16.56 -2.10
C HIS A 184 -0.99 17.95 -1.45
N SER A 185 -0.14 18.94 -1.79
CA SER A 185 -0.11 20.26 -1.10
C SER A 185 -1.45 21.00 -1.10
N GLY A 186 -2.30 20.76 -2.11
CA GLY A 186 -3.60 21.44 -2.25
C GLY A 186 -4.55 21.24 -1.06
N LEU A 187 -4.50 20.10 -0.35
CA LEU A 187 -5.35 19.86 0.83
C LEU A 187 -4.88 20.64 2.07
N PHE A 188 -3.59 20.93 2.19
CA PHE A 188 -3.02 21.55 3.39
C PHE A 188 -3.14 23.08 3.39
N GLY A 189 -3.31 23.68 2.20
CA GLY A 189 -3.57 25.11 2.05
C GLY A 189 -2.33 25.99 2.26
N THR A 190 -2.57 27.25 2.63
CA THR A 190 -1.54 28.28 2.81
C THR A 190 -1.23 28.53 4.28
N GLN A 191 0.03 28.84 4.55
CA GLN A 191 0.48 29.48 5.79
C GLN A 191 0.87 30.94 5.54
N ASP A 192 1.02 31.70 6.62
CA ASP A 192 1.34 33.13 6.55
C ASP A 192 2.67 33.38 5.83
N GLY A 193 2.65 34.31 4.88
CA GLY A 193 3.82 34.67 4.07
C GLY A 193 4.15 33.71 2.92
N GLU A 194 3.32 32.69 2.69
CA GLU A 194 3.50 31.79 1.54
C GLU A 194 2.50 32.07 0.40
N SER A 195 2.89 31.78 -0.85
CA SER A 195 1.98 31.78 -2.02
C SER A 195 0.94 30.66 -1.91
N THR A 196 -0.09 30.61 -2.76
CA THR A 196 -1.00 29.45 -2.74
C THR A 196 -0.28 28.14 -3.15
N PRO A 197 -0.73 26.95 -2.69
CA PRO A 197 -0.21 25.68 -3.21
C PRO A 197 -0.23 25.63 -4.74
N GLU A 198 -1.30 26.11 -5.35
CA GLU A 198 -1.49 26.14 -6.81
C GLU A 198 -0.44 27.04 -7.50
N GLU A 199 -0.21 28.25 -6.98
CA GLU A 199 0.83 29.16 -7.51
C GLU A 199 2.23 28.57 -7.39
N ASN A 200 2.57 27.95 -6.25
CA ASN A 200 3.88 27.33 -6.05
C ASN A 200 4.08 26.11 -6.95
N ILE A 201 3.07 25.25 -7.09
CA ILE A 201 3.12 24.10 -7.99
C ILE A 201 3.27 24.57 -9.44
N ALA A 202 2.52 25.60 -9.85
CA ALA A 202 2.63 26.18 -11.18
C ALA A 202 4.03 26.75 -11.45
N ALA A 203 4.61 27.48 -10.49
CA ALA A 203 5.95 28.02 -10.61
C ALA A 203 7.02 26.92 -10.75
N LEU A 204 7.00 25.92 -9.86
CA LEU A 204 7.93 24.78 -9.91
C LEU A 204 7.79 23.99 -11.22
N THR A 205 6.55 23.76 -11.67
CA THR A 205 6.27 23.03 -12.92
C THR A 205 6.80 23.81 -14.12
N ALA A 206 6.59 25.13 -14.16
CA ALA A 206 7.08 25.97 -15.26
C ALA A 206 8.61 26.00 -15.34
N GLU A 207 9.28 26.07 -14.19
CA GLU A 207 10.76 26.04 -14.11
C GLU A 207 11.32 24.68 -14.56
N ILE A 208 10.70 23.57 -14.13
CA ILE A 208 11.07 22.22 -14.57
C ILE A 208 10.87 22.06 -16.08
N ALA A 209 9.76 22.56 -16.63
CA ALA A 209 9.43 22.39 -18.04
C ALA A 209 10.44 23.04 -19.00
N VAL A 210 11.10 24.12 -18.59
CA VAL A 210 12.13 24.79 -19.40
C VAL A 210 13.54 24.25 -19.14
N ASN A 211 13.73 23.35 -18.17
CA ASN A 211 15.03 22.81 -17.81
C ASN A 211 15.34 21.49 -18.55
N SER A 212 16.17 21.56 -19.59
CA SER A 212 16.53 20.40 -20.42
C SER A 212 17.35 19.33 -19.70
N THR A 213 17.88 19.59 -18.50
CA THR A 213 18.64 18.59 -17.73
C THR A 213 17.73 17.67 -16.91
N ILE A 214 16.46 18.06 -16.73
CA ILE A 214 15.46 17.29 -15.99
C ILE A 214 14.61 16.51 -16.98
N THR A 215 14.65 15.19 -16.89
CA THR A 215 13.68 14.31 -17.56
C THR A 215 12.55 13.98 -16.59
N VAL A 216 11.33 14.42 -16.90
CA VAL A 216 10.13 14.10 -16.11
C VAL A 216 9.49 12.82 -16.64
N LEU A 217 9.25 11.86 -15.75
CA LEU A 217 8.55 10.61 -16.03
C LEU A 217 7.28 10.55 -15.16
N THR A 218 6.16 11.02 -15.69
CA THR A 218 4.81 10.81 -15.09
C THR A 218 4.26 9.43 -15.43
N HIS A 219 3.19 8.99 -14.77
CA HIS A 219 2.64 7.63 -14.90
C HIS A 219 3.68 6.54 -14.59
N ALA A 220 4.68 6.84 -13.76
CA ALA A 220 5.81 5.99 -13.48
C ALA A 220 5.96 5.77 -11.96
N GLU A 221 5.74 4.54 -11.51
CA GLU A 221 5.83 4.17 -10.09
C GLU A 221 7.14 3.46 -9.83
N VAL A 222 7.95 4.01 -8.94
CA VAL A 222 9.05 3.26 -8.33
C VAL A 222 8.46 2.32 -7.30
N PHE A 223 8.67 1.01 -7.48
CA PHE A 223 8.11 0.00 -6.57
C PHE A 223 9.18 -0.87 -5.90
N ALA A 224 10.43 -0.79 -6.36
CA ALA A 224 11.56 -1.47 -5.74
C ALA A 224 12.86 -0.67 -5.93
N ILE A 225 13.79 -0.87 -5.01
CA ILE A 225 15.09 -0.21 -4.98
C ILE A 225 16.11 -1.13 -4.31
N GLY A 226 17.34 -1.13 -4.80
CA GLY A 226 18.45 -1.89 -4.22
C GLY A 226 19.75 -1.66 -4.97
N GLU A 227 20.88 -1.63 -4.27
CA GLU A 227 22.23 -1.51 -4.86
C GLU A 227 22.38 -0.33 -5.86
N GLY A 228 21.76 0.82 -5.59
CA GLY A 228 21.79 2.00 -6.48
C GLY A 228 20.95 1.87 -7.76
N VAL A 229 20.11 0.84 -7.85
CA VAL A 229 19.15 0.65 -8.96
C VAL A 229 17.73 0.91 -8.47
N VAL A 230 17.01 1.74 -9.21
CA VAL A 230 15.60 2.05 -8.99
C VAL A 230 14.78 1.28 -10.03
N ARG A 231 13.86 0.41 -9.60
CA ARG A 231 12.96 -0.30 -10.50
C ARG A 231 11.63 0.42 -10.64
N VAL A 232 11.30 0.77 -11.87
CA VAL A 232 10.20 1.66 -12.25
C VAL A 232 9.21 0.90 -13.11
N HIS A 233 7.93 0.89 -12.73
CA HIS A 233 6.83 0.53 -13.63
C HIS A 233 6.28 1.78 -14.30
N GLN A 234 6.51 1.89 -15.61
CA GLN A 234 6.19 3.07 -16.42
C GLN A 234 5.12 2.75 -17.46
N LEU A 235 4.20 3.70 -17.64
CA LEU A 235 3.24 3.65 -18.74
C LEU A 235 3.71 4.54 -19.90
N ASP A 236 3.79 3.97 -21.10
CA ASP A 236 3.89 4.76 -22.33
C ASP A 236 2.48 5.13 -22.80
N ILE A 237 2.22 6.44 -22.85
CA ILE A 237 0.93 7.01 -23.21
C ILE A 237 0.99 7.77 -24.56
N SER A 238 2.10 7.70 -25.27
CA SER A 238 2.32 8.42 -26.54
C SER A 238 1.53 7.81 -27.71
N GLY A 239 1.30 6.50 -27.68
CA GLY A 239 0.54 5.77 -28.68
C GLY A 239 -0.98 5.82 -28.49
N GLU A 240 -1.70 5.20 -29.43
CA GLU A 240 -3.15 5.00 -29.36
C GLU A 240 -3.53 4.09 -28.18
N ARG A 241 -2.67 3.11 -27.88
CA ARG A 241 -2.79 2.23 -26.72
C ARG A 241 -1.72 2.56 -25.69
N VAL A 242 -2.11 2.43 -24.43
CA VAL A 242 -1.19 2.55 -23.29
C VAL A 242 -0.38 1.26 -23.17
N GLU A 243 0.94 1.38 -23.14
CA GLU A 243 1.84 0.23 -22.97
C GLU A 243 2.49 0.24 -21.59
N SER A 244 2.70 -0.95 -21.04
CA SER A 244 3.37 -1.17 -19.76
C SER A 244 4.84 -1.52 -20.02
N ARG A 245 5.75 -0.93 -19.24
CA ARG A 245 7.15 -1.35 -19.18
C ARG A 245 7.65 -1.36 -17.74
N VAL A 246 8.59 -2.26 -17.45
CA VAL A 246 9.36 -2.23 -16.21
C VAL A 246 10.81 -1.95 -16.55
N VAL A 247 11.41 -0.98 -15.87
CA VAL A 247 12.76 -0.49 -16.16
C VAL A 247 13.60 -0.49 -14.89
N ASP A 248 14.82 -1.00 -15.00
CA ASP A 248 15.87 -0.90 -14.00
C ASP A 248 16.75 0.30 -14.34
N LEU A 249 16.70 1.34 -13.51
CA LEU A 249 17.39 2.60 -13.68
C LEU A 249 18.53 2.73 -12.67
N PRO A 250 19.80 2.60 -13.10
CA PRO A 250 20.95 2.86 -12.25
C PRO A 250 21.08 4.36 -11.95
N ALA A 251 21.32 4.69 -10.68
CA ALA A 251 21.49 6.07 -10.22
C ALA A 251 22.61 6.17 -9.19
N ARG A 252 23.43 7.23 -9.29
CA ARG A 252 24.47 7.52 -8.28
C ARG A 252 23.88 8.11 -7.02
N HIS A 253 22.89 8.98 -7.18
CA HIS A 253 22.21 9.66 -6.10
C HIS A 253 20.70 9.49 -6.23
N ILE A 254 20.03 9.24 -5.11
CA ILE A 254 18.59 8.99 -5.05
C ILE A 254 17.97 9.87 -3.97
N VAL A 255 17.00 10.69 -4.34
CA VAL A 255 16.14 11.42 -3.40
C VAL A 255 14.78 10.73 -3.35
N LEU A 256 14.39 10.22 -2.18
CA LEU A 256 13.06 9.71 -1.90
C LEU A 256 12.18 10.84 -1.36
N ALA A 257 11.38 11.43 -2.23
CA ALA A 257 10.37 12.45 -1.93
C ALA A 257 8.94 11.88 -2.03
N THR A 258 8.76 10.64 -1.57
CA THR A 258 7.52 9.84 -1.65
C THR A 258 6.35 10.39 -0.83
N GLY A 259 6.62 11.38 0.04
CA GLY A 259 5.60 12.04 0.85
C GLY A 259 5.14 11.20 2.04
N ALA A 260 3.90 11.44 2.45
CA ALA A 260 3.23 10.72 3.52
C ALA A 260 1.84 10.32 3.04
N PHE A 261 1.36 9.15 3.48
CA PHE A 261 0.01 8.69 3.19
C PHE A 261 -0.91 8.89 4.40
N GLU A 262 -2.19 9.07 4.11
CA GLU A 262 -3.24 9.14 5.11
C GLU A 262 -3.53 7.77 5.69
N ARG A 263 -3.60 7.70 7.02
CA ARG A 263 -3.96 6.51 7.77
C ARG A 263 -5.48 6.46 7.95
N LEU A 264 -6.11 5.33 7.60
CA LEU A 264 -7.53 5.11 7.88
C LEU A 264 -7.77 4.54 9.29
N PRO A 265 -8.67 5.12 10.10
CA PRO A 265 -9.13 4.55 11.37
C PRO A 265 -9.43 3.04 11.30
N VAL A 266 -9.03 2.31 12.34
CA VAL A 266 -9.18 0.85 12.46
C VAL A 266 -10.48 0.58 13.22
N LEU A 267 -11.56 0.46 12.47
CA LEU A 267 -12.89 0.17 13.00
C LEU A 267 -13.66 -0.79 12.08
N PRO A 268 -14.60 -1.56 12.61
CA PRO A 268 -15.44 -2.47 11.84
C PRO A 268 -16.11 -1.78 10.65
N GLY A 269 -15.91 -2.33 9.45
CA GLY A 269 -16.50 -1.79 8.22
C GLY A 269 -15.74 -0.63 7.60
N ASN A 270 -14.52 -0.28 8.05
CA ASN A 270 -13.70 0.85 7.56
C ASN A 270 -13.30 0.82 6.07
N ARG A 271 -13.78 -0.17 5.32
CA ARG A 271 -13.52 -0.36 3.89
C ARG A 271 -14.78 -0.54 3.04
N LEU A 272 -15.97 -0.31 3.60
CA LEU A 272 -17.22 -0.36 2.86
C LEU A 272 -17.26 0.68 1.72
N PRO A 273 -17.97 0.43 0.61
CA PRO A 273 -18.24 1.42 -0.42
C PRO A 273 -18.87 2.69 0.18
N GLY A 274 -18.38 3.87 -0.21
CA GLY A 274 -18.78 5.15 0.38
C GLY A 274 -17.86 5.65 1.50
N ILE A 275 -16.90 4.84 1.96
CA ILE A 275 -15.83 5.29 2.87
C ILE A 275 -14.62 5.78 2.08
N ALA A 276 -14.08 6.94 2.45
CA ALA A 276 -12.86 7.48 1.86
C ALA A 276 -11.98 8.20 2.89
N GLY A 277 -10.69 8.31 2.58
CA GLY A 277 -9.80 9.23 3.27
C GLY A 277 -10.11 10.70 2.97
N ALA A 278 -9.73 11.65 3.83
CA ALA A 278 -9.86 13.07 3.52
C ALA A 278 -8.94 13.49 2.36
N GLN A 279 -7.72 12.97 2.29
CA GLN A 279 -6.82 13.24 1.15
C GLN A 279 -7.42 12.70 -0.15
N GLU A 280 -7.85 11.44 -0.13
CA GLU A 280 -8.47 10.83 -1.31
C GLU A 280 -9.74 11.56 -1.75
N ALA A 281 -10.62 11.93 -0.81
CA ALA A 281 -11.85 12.65 -1.11
C ALA A 281 -11.56 14.02 -1.74
N PHE A 282 -10.57 14.75 -1.20
CA PHE A 282 -10.11 16.01 -1.77
C PHE A 282 -9.58 15.81 -3.19
N GLU A 283 -8.72 14.83 -3.42
CA GLU A 283 -8.10 14.64 -4.74
C GLU A 283 -9.09 14.20 -5.81
N LEU A 284 -10.05 13.33 -5.45
CA LEU A 284 -11.13 12.94 -6.35
C LEU A 284 -11.97 14.15 -6.77
N ALA A 285 -12.32 15.04 -5.82
CA ALA A 285 -13.07 16.25 -6.11
C ALA A 285 -12.23 17.27 -6.90
N TYR A 286 -11.03 17.59 -6.43
CA TYR A 286 -10.16 18.59 -7.03
C TYR A 286 -9.71 18.18 -8.44
N ARG A 287 -9.18 16.96 -8.63
CA ARG A 287 -8.60 16.54 -9.91
C ARG A 287 -9.67 16.13 -10.92
N TYR A 288 -10.69 15.38 -10.49
CA TYR A 288 -11.64 14.72 -11.39
C TYR A 288 -13.09 15.18 -11.23
N GLY A 289 -13.38 16.05 -10.24
CA GLY A 289 -14.72 16.52 -9.95
C GLY A 289 -15.62 15.42 -9.41
N ILE A 290 -15.09 14.47 -8.64
CA ILE A 290 -15.81 13.28 -8.18
C ILE A 290 -16.17 13.40 -6.70
N TRP A 291 -17.47 13.36 -6.41
CA TRP A 291 -18.03 13.30 -5.05
C TRP A 291 -19.26 12.38 -5.00
N PRO A 292 -19.09 11.11 -4.62
CA PRO A 292 -20.20 10.20 -4.35
C PRO A 292 -21.11 10.65 -3.19
N GLY A 293 -22.43 10.62 -3.42
CA GLY A 293 -23.45 10.83 -2.39
C GLY A 293 -23.84 12.29 -2.17
N GLN A 294 -24.94 12.51 -1.44
CA GLN A 294 -25.44 13.85 -1.10
C GLN A 294 -25.36 14.15 0.41
N SER A 295 -25.34 13.11 1.24
CA SER A 295 -25.18 13.22 2.68
C SER A 295 -23.87 12.58 3.11
N TRP A 296 -23.07 13.31 3.89
CA TRP A 296 -21.80 12.81 4.37
C TRP A 296 -21.49 13.24 5.81
N LEU A 297 -20.65 12.44 6.45
CA LEU A 297 -20.12 12.68 7.79
C LEU A 297 -18.60 12.71 7.73
N LEU A 298 -17.98 13.53 8.58
CA LEU A 298 -16.53 13.55 8.77
C LEU A 298 -16.18 12.97 10.14
N ALA A 299 -15.28 12.00 10.19
CA ALA A 299 -14.63 11.59 11.44
C ALA A 299 -13.12 11.76 11.32
N THR A 300 -12.49 12.51 12.24
CA THR A 300 -11.09 12.92 12.08
C THR A 300 -10.32 13.09 13.37
N SER A 301 -9.01 12.84 13.31
CA SER A 301 -8.00 13.18 14.32
C SER A 301 -7.05 14.29 13.88
N ALA A 302 -7.33 14.96 12.76
CA ALA A 302 -6.38 15.79 12.06
C ALA A 302 -7.00 17.09 11.53
N ASN A 303 -6.26 18.19 11.63
CA ASN A 303 -6.74 19.52 11.22
C ASN A 303 -7.02 19.67 9.72
N PRO A 304 -6.25 19.06 8.78
CA PRO A 304 -6.53 19.18 7.34
C PRO A 304 -7.93 18.70 6.94
N ALA A 305 -8.55 17.80 7.71
CA ALA A 305 -9.90 17.33 7.47
C ALA A 305 -10.96 18.43 7.68
N TYR A 306 -10.76 19.33 8.65
CA TYR A 306 -11.63 20.50 8.83
C TYR A 306 -11.52 21.47 7.65
N ARG A 307 -10.32 21.64 7.09
CA ARG A 307 -10.16 22.42 5.87
C ARG A 307 -10.96 21.81 4.72
N LEU A 308 -10.92 20.49 4.54
CA LEU A 308 -11.78 19.82 3.55
C LEU A 308 -13.27 20.13 3.77
N ALA A 309 -13.74 20.07 5.02
CA ALA A 309 -15.12 20.43 5.36
C ALA A 309 -15.47 21.86 4.91
N THR A 310 -14.59 22.84 5.16
CA THR A 310 -14.82 24.23 4.72
C THR A 310 -14.85 24.38 3.20
N LEU A 311 -13.96 23.69 2.46
CA LEU A 311 -13.93 23.76 1.00
C LEU A 311 -15.19 23.17 0.35
N LEU A 312 -15.70 22.09 0.93
CA LEU A 312 -16.93 21.44 0.48
C LEU A 312 -18.17 22.28 0.79
N ALA A 313 -18.20 22.92 1.96
CA ALA A 313 -19.25 23.86 2.36
C ALA A 313 -19.43 24.98 1.33
N GLU A 314 -18.32 25.63 0.99
CA GLU A 314 -18.25 26.71 0.00
C GLU A 314 -18.60 26.24 -1.42
N SER A 315 -18.62 24.92 -1.63
CA SER A 315 -18.97 24.26 -2.88
C SER A 315 -20.41 23.71 -2.89
N ASN A 316 -21.24 24.08 -1.91
CA ASN A 316 -22.62 23.62 -1.71
C ASN A 316 -22.75 22.10 -1.47
N ILE A 317 -21.72 21.47 -0.91
CA ILE A 317 -21.73 20.05 -0.52
C ILE A 317 -21.94 19.98 0.99
N ASN A 318 -23.18 19.70 1.40
CA ASN A 318 -23.61 19.79 2.79
C ASN A 318 -23.07 18.65 3.67
N LEU A 319 -22.43 19.01 4.78
CA LEU A 319 -21.90 18.11 5.80
C LEU A 319 -22.90 17.93 6.94
N ASP A 320 -23.21 16.68 7.33
CA ASP A 320 -24.15 16.41 8.43
C ASP A 320 -23.56 16.79 9.80
N ARG A 321 -22.35 16.31 10.09
CA ARG A 321 -21.60 16.58 11.33
C ARG A 321 -20.12 16.22 11.21
N ILE A 322 -19.33 16.77 12.12
CA ILE A 322 -17.93 16.41 12.34
C ILE A 322 -17.81 15.67 13.68
N LEU A 323 -17.18 14.51 13.65
CA LEU A 323 -16.76 13.75 14.82
C LEU A 323 -15.25 13.92 14.95
N ASP A 324 -14.80 14.49 16.05
CA ASP A 324 -13.38 14.64 16.34
C ASP A 324 -13.07 13.80 17.57
N GLY A 325 -12.17 12.83 17.46
CA GLY A 325 -11.83 12.00 18.62
C GLY A 325 -10.86 12.70 19.57
N ARG A 326 -10.50 13.97 19.34
CA ARG A 326 -9.78 14.81 20.30
C ARG A 326 -10.79 15.56 21.17
N ASP A 327 -10.64 15.48 22.48
CA ASP A 327 -11.61 16.06 23.44
C ASP A 327 -11.66 17.59 23.43
N GLN A 328 -10.51 18.24 23.29
CA GLN A 328 -10.37 19.70 23.30
C GLN A 328 -9.51 20.15 22.12
N ALA A 329 -9.94 19.81 20.91
CA ALA A 329 -9.27 20.29 19.71
C ALA A 329 -9.50 21.78 19.50
N SER A 330 -8.45 22.46 19.07
CA SER A 330 -8.43 23.86 18.67
C SER A 330 -7.67 23.99 17.36
N SER A 331 -8.23 24.76 16.42
CA SER A 331 -7.60 25.12 15.15
C SER A 331 -8.43 26.25 14.56
N ARG A 332 -7.81 27.12 13.75
CA ARG A 332 -8.56 28.11 12.97
C ARG A 332 -9.66 27.47 12.12
N TYR A 333 -9.43 26.27 11.60
CA TYR A 333 -10.42 25.58 10.76
C TYR A 333 -11.61 25.04 11.58
N ILE A 334 -11.39 24.67 12.85
CA ILE A 334 -12.46 24.30 13.78
C ILE A 334 -13.38 25.50 14.02
N GLU A 335 -12.80 26.68 14.27
CA GLU A 335 -13.56 27.92 14.46
C GLU A 335 -14.33 28.32 13.19
N PHE A 336 -13.73 28.18 12.00
CA PHE A 336 -14.46 28.38 10.74
C PHE A 336 -15.62 27.40 10.61
N CYS A 337 -15.43 26.12 10.92
CA CYS A 337 -16.52 25.14 10.92
C CYS A 337 -17.65 25.49 11.90
N LYS A 338 -17.35 26.11 13.06
CA LYS A 338 -18.37 26.63 13.98
C LYS A 338 -19.13 27.79 13.35
N ALA A 339 -18.42 28.72 12.72
CA ALA A 339 -19.02 29.87 12.03
C ALA A 339 -19.92 29.44 10.85
N TYR A 340 -19.57 28.37 10.12
CA TYR A 340 -20.40 27.75 9.11
C TYR A 340 -21.62 26.99 9.67
N GLY A 341 -21.71 26.83 11.00
CA GLY A 341 -22.84 26.19 11.67
C GLY A 341 -22.78 24.65 11.68
N PHE A 342 -21.61 24.05 11.47
CA PHE A 342 -21.48 22.60 11.54
C PHE A 342 -21.65 22.08 12.96
N ARG A 343 -22.41 20.98 13.10
CA ARG A 343 -22.48 20.22 14.35
C ARG A 343 -21.16 19.49 14.56
N GLN A 344 -20.50 19.77 15.68
CA GLN A 344 -19.21 19.19 16.02
C GLN A 344 -19.32 18.41 17.33
N PHE A 345 -18.77 17.21 17.33
CA PHE A 345 -18.79 16.29 18.46
C PHE A 345 -17.34 15.94 18.83
N PRO A 346 -16.68 16.77 19.66
CA PRO A 346 -15.35 16.47 20.16
C PRO A 346 -15.38 15.25 21.10
N GLY A 347 -14.26 14.55 21.23
CA GLY A 347 -14.13 13.29 21.96
C GLY A 347 -14.98 12.14 21.41
N THR A 348 -15.49 12.24 20.17
CA THR A 348 -16.42 11.24 19.60
C THR A 348 -15.79 10.48 18.44
N ILE A 349 -15.80 9.15 18.52
CA ILE A 349 -15.23 8.24 17.52
C ILE A 349 -16.32 7.26 17.07
N PRO A 350 -16.51 7.02 15.75
CA PRO A 350 -17.39 5.96 15.28
C PRO A 350 -16.98 4.59 15.82
N LEU A 351 -17.95 3.82 16.32
CA LEU A 351 -17.70 2.47 16.84
C LEU A 351 -17.59 1.45 15.69
N ALA A 352 -18.52 1.50 14.74
CA ALA A 352 -18.60 0.60 13.61
C ALA A 352 -19.32 1.27 12.43
N VAL A 353 -19.17 0.70 11.25
CA VAL A 353 -19.92 1.09 10.05
C VAL A 353 -20.52 -0.15 9.41
N MET A 354 -21.82 -0.10 9.14
CA MET A 354 -22.58 -1.19 8.54
C MET A 354 -23.16 -0.78 7.18
N PRO A 355 -23.35 -1.73 6.25
CA PRO A 355 -24.16 -1.49 5.07
C PRO A 355 -25.59 -1.10 5.48
N GLY A 356 -26.08 0.02 4.94
CA GLY A 356 -27.43 0.52 5.12
C GLY A 356 -28.31 0.31 3.88
N ALA A 357 -29.59 0.67 4.00
CA ALA A 357 -30.54 0.60 2.89
C ALA A 357 -30.11 1.48 1.70
N GLY A 358 -30.34 1.00 0.47
CA GLY A 358 -30.04 1.77 -0.74
C GLY A 358 -28.55 2.00 -1.03
N GLY A 359 -27.66 1.24 -0.39
CA GLY A 359 -26.21 1.42 -0.52
C GLY A 359 -25.65 2.57 0.30
N ARG A 360 -26.41 3.06 1.29
CA ARG A 360 -25.93 4.00 2.31
C ARG A 360 -25.06 3.28 3.34
N LEU A 361 -24.36 4.06 4.14
CA LEU A 361 -23.64 3.62 5.33
C LEU A 361 -24.50 3.91 6.56
N SER A 362 -24.50 3.00 7.53
CA SER A 362 -25.00 3.22 8.89
C SER A 362 -23.81 3.33 9.83
N VAL A 363 -23.57 4.52 10.36
CA VAL A 363 -22.43 4.83 11.25
C VAL A 363 -22.90 4.72 12.69
N GLU A 364 -22.34 3.75 13.42
CA GLU A 364 -22.62 3.56 14.84
C GLU A 364 -21.78 4.53 15.67
N LEU A 365 -22.44 5.25 16.58
CA LEU A 365 -21.82 6.22 17.47
C LEU A 365 -21.83 5.70 18.92
N PRO A 366 -20.92 6.17 19.79
CA PRO A 366 -20.90 5.78 21.20
C PRO A 366 -22.19 6.12 21.94
N HIS A 367 -22.88 7.17 21.50
CA HIS A 367 -24.11 7.68 22.10
C HIS A 367 -25.12 8.07 21.01
N GLY A 368 -26.40 7.74 21.25
CA GLY A 368 -27.50 8.06 20.34
C GLY A 368 -27.77 6.99 19.28
N GLU A 369 -28.65 7.31 18.34
CA GLU A 369 -28.99 6.41 17.24
C GLU A 369 -27.91 6.41 16.12
N PRO A 370 -27.73 5.30 15.40
CA PRO A 370 -26.85 5.24 14.24
C PRO A 370 -27.22 6.29 13.18
N VAL A 371 -26.20 6.88 12.56
CA VAL A 371 -26.37 7.93 11.54
C VAL A 371 -26.26 7.33 10.15
N ALA A 372 -27.33 7.43 9.35
CA ALA A 372 -27.34 6.97 7.97
C ALA A 372 -26.81 8.05 7.02
N VAL A 373 -25.73 7.78 6.28
CA VAL A 373 -25.10 8.71 5.30
C VAL A 373 -24.75 8.01 4.00
N ASP A 374 -24.61 8.74 2.90
CA ASP A 374 -24.11 8.16 1.65
C ASP A 374 -22.59 7.98 1.66
N ARG A 375 -21.89 8.86 2.40
CA ARG A 375 -20.43 8.89 2.47
C ARG A 375 -19.93 9.12 3.88
N LEU A 376 -18.86 8.44 4.25
CA LEU A 376 -18.10 8.68 5.48
C LEU A 376 -16.66 9.01 5.10
N VAL A 377 -16.22 10.22 5.46
CA VAL A 377 -14.81 10.61 5.32
C VAL A 377 -14.11 10.34 6.64
N LEU A 378 -13.06 9.54 6.61
CA LEU A 378 -12.26 9.17 7.77
C LEU A 378 -10.83 9.71 7.61
N CYS A 379 -10.31 10.40 8.63
CA CYS A 379 -8.93 10.90 8.60
C CYS A 379 -8.22 10.58 9.91
N GLY A 380 -7.33 9.58 9.88
CA GLY A 380 -6.58 9.08 11.04
C GLY A 380 -5.13 9.59 11.11
N GLY A 381 -4.86 10.75 10.50
CA GLY A 381 -3.54 11.37 10.45
C GLY A 381 -2.60 10.76 9.41
N TRP A 382 -1.30 11.01 9.57
CA TRP A 382 -0.32 10.88 8.48
C TRP A 382 0.87 10.01 8.85
N GLN A 383 1.30 9.17 7.90
CA GLN A 383 2.47 8.31 8.03
C GLN A 383 3.44 8.61 6.87
N PRO A 384 4.69 9.04 7.15
CA PRO A 384 5.75 9.08 6.15
C PRO A 384 5.82 7.76 5.36
N ASP A 385 5.85 7.84 4.03
CA ASP A 385 5.99 6.64 3.20
C ASP A 385 7.45 6.20 3.16
N LEU A 386 7.79 5.27 4.05
CA LEU A 386 9.12 4.68 4.18
C LEU A 386 9.25 3.36 3.40
N THR A 387 8.34 3.06 2.48
CA THR A 387 8.32 1.75 1.80
C THR A 387 9.61 1.52 1.02
N LEU A 388 9.99 2.48 0.17
CA LEU A 388 11.25 2.40 -0.59
C LEU A 388 12.48 2.58 0.32
N TRP A 389 12.36 3.32 1.42
CA TRP A 389 13.43 3.45 2.40
C TRP A 389 13.78 2.10 3.04
N HIS A 390 12.77 1.34 3.49
CA HIS A 390 12.97 0.01 4.04
C HIS A 390 13.45 -1.00 2.99
N LEU A 391 12.94 -0.93 1.75
CA LEU A 391 13.45 -1.75 0.64
C LEU A 391 14.92 -1.48 0.33
N ALA A 392 15.40 -0.24 0.54
CA ALA A 392 16.81 0.12 0.41
C ALA A 392 17.67 -0.28 1.64
N GLY A 393 17.10 -0.96 2.64
CA GLY A 393 17.78 -1.36 3.87
C GLY A 393 17.76 -0.31 4.98
N GLY A 394 17.03 0.79 4.81
CA GLY A 394 16.93 1.85 5.81
C GLY A 394 16.13 1.43 7.05
N GLU A 395 16.52 1.97 8.20
CA GLU A 395 15.90 1.68 9.50
C GLU A 395 14.81 2.71 9.85
N SER A 396 13.89 2.35 10.73
CA SER A 396 12.93 3.30 11.29
C SER A 396 12.70 3.02 12.77
N ARG A 397 12.09 3.97 13.47
CA ARG A 397 11.57 3.78 14.82
C ARG A 397 10.16 4.31 14.94
N TRP A 398 9.42 3.76 15.89
CA TRP A 398 8.18 4.37 16.31
C TRP A 398 8.45 5.64 17.14
N ASN A 399 7.86 6.77 16.74
CA ASN A 399 7.87 7.98 17.53
C ASN A 399 6.62 8.01 18.41
N MET A 400 6.76 7.77 19.72
CA MET A 400 5.63 7.74 20.66
C MET A 400 4.86 9.07 20.76
N ARG A 401 5.51 10.22 20.51
CA ARG A 401 4.85 11.53 20.61
C ARG A 401 4.04 11.88 19.36
N ARG A 402 4.52 11.43 18.19
CA ARG A 402 3.91 11.70 16.87
C ARG A 402 3.12 10.50 16.34
N GLU A 403 3.18 9.38 17.06
CA GLU A 403 2.44 8.14 16.85
C GLU A 403 2.52 7.63 15.41
N ARG A 404 3.76 7.54 14.90
CA ARG A 404 4.09 7.14 13.53
C ARG A 404 5.50 6.57 13.45
N LEU A 405 5.80 5.83 12.39
CA LEU A 405 7.18 5.45 12.07
C LEU A 405 7.93 6.65 11.47
N GLU A 406 9.15 6.88 11.96
CA GLU A 406 10.08 7.89 11.45
C GLU A 406 11.41 7.23 11.06
N PRO A 407 12.05 7.69 9.97
CA PRO A 407 13.28 7.09 9.48
C PRO A 407 14.44 7.30 10.46
N LEU A 408 15.40 6.37 10.45
CA LEU A 408 16.63 6.42 11.25
C LEU A 408 17.86 6.10 10.41
N GLY A 409 18.96 6.77 10.72
CA GLY A 409 20.24 6.51 10.07
C GLY A 409 20.31 7.06 8.65
N GLU A 410 21.24 6.52 7.89
CA GLU A 410 21.56 6.94 6.53
C GLU A 410 21.71 5.71 5.64
N VAL A 411 21.32 5.85 4.37
CA VAL A 411 21.56 4.83 3.34
C VAL A 411 22.51 5.45 2.32
N PRO A 412 23.69 4.85 2.05
CA PRO A 412 24.65 5.44 1.12
C PRO A 412 24.04 5.74 -0.26
N GLY A 413 24.24 6.97 -0.74
CA GLY A 413 23.72 7.42 -2.03
C GLY A 413 22.21 7.70 -2.06
N LEU A 414 21.51 7.60 -0.92
CA LEU A 414 20.07 7.78 -0.81
C LEU A 414 19.70 8.71 0.35
N VAL A 415 18.75 9.62 0.11
CA VAL A 415 18.27 10.55 1.14
C VAL A 415 16.76 10.73 1.04
N LEU A 416 16.09 10.96 2.18
CA LEU A 416 14.67 11.31 2.23
C LEU A 416 14.47 12.82 2.13
N ALA A 417 13.38 13.25 1.50
CA ALA A 417 12.96 14.65 1.44
C ALA A 417 11.44 14.80 1.64
N GLY A 418 10.99 15.99 2.03
CA GLY A 418 9.57 16.28 2.24
C GLY A 418 8.96 15.51 3.41
N SER A 419 7.69 15.16 3.28
CA SER A 419 6.97 14.44 4.34
C SER A 419 7.49 13.03 4.58
N ALA A 420 8.18 12.42 3.62
CA ALA A 420 8.90 11.16 3.83
C ALA A 420 10.06 11.32 4.82
N ALA A 421 10.71 12.50 4.84
CA ALA A 421 11.72 12.87 5.82
C ALA A 421 11.13 13.41 7.15
N GLY A 422 9.80 13.47 7.26
CA GLY A 422 9.12 13.94 8.47
C GLY A 422 8.77 15.44 8.48
N HIS A 423 8.90 16.15 7.35
CA HIS A 423 8.52 17.55 7.22
C HIS A 423 7.10 17.71 6.67
N PHE A 424 6.22 18.42 7.38
CA PHE A 424 4.78 18.45 7.05
C PHE A 424 4.27 19.82 6.60
N THR A 425 5.07 20.87 6.72
CA THR A 425 4.76 22.15 6.08
C THR A 425 5.25 22.14 4.63
N ARG A 426 4.62 22.94 3.78
CA ARG A 426 5.05 23.07 2.38
C ARG A 426 6.45 23.69 2.30
N ARG A 427 6.73 24.74 3.10
CA ARG A 427 8.07 25.35 3.19
C ARG A 427 9.13 24.32 3.61
N GLY A 428 8.88 23.57 4.68
CA GLY A 428 9.77 22.49 5.13
C GLY A 428 9.96 21.42 4.06
N CYS A 429 8.92 21.08 3.31
CA CYS A 429 9.03 20.15 2.18
C CYS A 429 9.93 20.67 1.06
N VAL A 430 9.75 21.92 0.64
CA VAL A 430 10.57 22.55 -0.42
C VAL A 430 12.03 22.65 0.04
N THR A 431 12.28 23.19 1.24
CA THR A 431 13.63 23.38 1.77
C THR A 431 14.34 22.04 1.99
N SER A 432 13.66 21.02 2.51
CA SER A 432 14.26 19.68 2.64
C SER A 432 14.58 19.04 1.30
N GLY A 433 13.78 19.27 0.25
CA GLY A 433 14.09 18.85 -1.11
C GLY A 433 15.39 19.45 -1.64
N ILE A 434 15.60 20.75 -1.43
CA ILE A 434 16.84 21.43 -1.83
C ILE A 434 18.03 20.86 -1.05
N HIS A 435 17.92 20.78 0.28
CA HIS A 435 19.02 20.33 1.14
C HIS A 435 19.34 18.83 0.99
N ALA A 436 18.39 18.02 0.52
CA ALA A 436 18.64 16.61 0.18
C ALA A 436 19.74 16.48 -0.88
N VAL A 437 19.74 17.35 -1.89
CA VAL A 437 20.78 17.37 -2.92
C VAL A 437 22.13 17.78 -2.32
N ASP A 438 22.17 18.79 -1.45
CA ASP A 438 23.41 19.21 -0.79
C ASP A 438 24.01 18.08 0.06
N ARG A 439 23.17 17.32 0.79
CA ARG A 439 23.60 16.14 1.55
C ARG A 439 24.22 15.06 0.65
N LEU A 440 23.57 14.75 -0.47
CA LEU A 440 24.08 13.76 -1.43
C LEU A 440 25.42 14.16 -2.04
N LEU A 441 25.67 15.48 -2.16
CA LEU A 441 26.91 16.04 -2.68
C LEU A 441 27.96 16.35 -1.60
N GLY A 442 27.71 15.98 -0.33
CA GLY A 442 28.63 16.23 0.78
C GLY A 442 28.84 17.71 1.12
N ARG A 443 27.90 18.57 0.73
CA ARG A 443 27.94 20.01 1.04
C ARG A 443 27.42 20.28 2.45
N PRO A 444 27.88 21.34 3.13
CA PRO A 444 27.41 21.67 4.47
C PRO A 444 25.89 21.92 4.45
N GLY A 445 25.16 21.07 5.16
CA GLY A 445 23.71 21.18 5.25
C GLY A 445 23.27 22.37 6.09
N GLN A 446 22.32 23.14 5.57
CA GLN A 446 21.57 24.10 6.36
C GLN A 446 20.37 23.40 7.04
N GLY A 447 19.92 23.91 8.18
CA GLY A 447 18.71 23.39 8.85
C GLY A 447 17.48 23.50 7.94
N VAL A 448 16.52 22.59 8.09
CA VAL A 448 15.24 22.70 7.36
C VAL A 448 14.32 23.61 8.17
N ASP A 449 13.86 24.68 7.54
CA ASP A 449 12.83 25.57 8.09
C ASP A 449 11.43 24.99 7.86
N ASP A 450 10.91 24.32 8.89
CA ASP A 450 9.60 23.64 8.89
C ASP A 450 8.71 24.25 9.97
N PRO A 451 8.08 25.42 9.73
CA PRO A 451 7.30 26.17 10.72
C PRO A 451 6.01 25.44 11.11
N VAL A 452 6.05 24.63 12.15
CA VAL A 452 4.83 24.04 12.69
C VAL A 452 4.11 25.08 13.56
N ILE A 453 2.79 25.19 13.39
CA ILE A 453 1.95 26.05 14.24
C ILE A 453 2.07 25.58 15.69
N ASP A 454 2.28 26.51 16.61
CA ASP A 454 2.44 26.19 18.03
C ASP A 454 1.18 25.47 18.56
N ALA A 455 1.39 24.45 19.40
CA ALA A 455 0.32 23.66 20.01
C ALA A 455 -0.66 24.49 20.86
N PHE A 456 -0.25 25.69 21.29
CA PHE A 456 -1.10 26.68 21.95
C PHE A 456 -2.18 27.24 21.01
N TYR A 457 -1.89 27.38 19.72
CA TYR A 457 -2.82 27.93 18.72
C TYR A 457 -3.53 26.85 17.90
N GLU A 458 -2.90 25.69 17.72
CA GLU A 458 -3.48 24.58 16.99
C GLU A 458 -3.13 23.23 17.63
N THR A 459 -4.16 22.49 18.04
CA THR A 459 -4.02 21.15 18.59
C THR A 459 -3.37 20.24 17.54
N PRO A 460 -2.23 19.61 17.84
CA PRO A 460 -1.57 18.71 16.89
C PRO A 460 -2.47 17.58 16.41
N ASP A 461 -2.23 17.12 15.18
CA ASP A 461 -2.84 15.90 14.66
C ASP A 461 -2.47 14.71 15.57
N ARG A 462 -3.42 13.81 15.81
CA ARG A 462 -3.23 12.58 16.61
C ARG A 462 -3.41 11.30 15.78
N GLN A 463 -3.02 10.17 16.35
CA GLN A 463 -3.14 8.87 15.72
C GLN A 463 -4.56 8.51 15.27
N MET A 464 -4.55 7.67 14.26
CA MET A 464 -5.62 6.81 13.79
C MET A 464 -6.43 6.22 14.95
N TYR A 465 -7.70 6.61 15.04
CA TYR A 465 -8.58 6.03 16.05
C TYR A 465 -8.83 4.54 15.81
N VAL A 466 -9.02 3.84 16.92
CA VAL A 466 -9.36 2.42 16.96
C VAL A 466 -10.76 2.30 17.55
N GLY A 467 -11.68 1.73 16.79
CA GLY A 467 -13.01 1.37 17.28
C GLY A 467 -12.97 0.09 18.10
N ASP A 468 -13.90 -0.04 19.04
CA ASP A 468 -14.13 -1.30 19.78
C ASP A 468 -14.62 -2.38 18.82
N SER A 469 -14.02 -3.57 18.91
CA SER A 469 -14.17 -4.64 17.90
C SER A 469 -14.60 -5.97 18.48
N GLU A 470 -14.86 -6.10 19.79
CA GLU A 470 -14.98 -7.42 20.43
C GLU A 470 -16.21 -8.20 19.94
N ASP A 471 -17.28 -7.54 19.48
CA ASP A 471 -18.53 -8.18 19.03
C ASP A 471 -19.06 -7.66 17.67
N ALA A 472 -18.23 -6.94 16.90
CA ALA A 472 -18.71 -6.25 15.70
C ALA A 472 -18.91 -7.19 14.49
N PRO A 473 -20.03 -7.09 13.76
CA PRO A 473 -20.38 -8.01 12.66
C PRO A 473 -19.65 -7.73 11.33
N ALA A 474 -18.89 -6.64 11.22
CA ALA A 474 -18.17 -6.25 10.00
C ALA A 474 -16.65 -6.46 10.11
N PRO A 475 -15.97 -6.84 9.01
CA PRO A 475 -14.53 -6.98 8.97
C PRO A 475 -13.86 -5.63 9.26
N THR A 476 -12.79 -5.67 10.05
CA THR A 476 -11.94 -4.52 10.34
C THR A 476 -10.64 -4.68 9.60
N TYR A 477 -10.31 -3.77 8.69
CA TYR A 477 -9.05 -3.82 7.92
C TYR A 477 -7.99 -2.98 8.62
N LEU A 478 -6.74 -3.43 8.56
CA LEU A 478 -5.61 -2.72 9.17
C LEU A 478 -5.06 -1.60 8.28
N ASP A 479 -5.31 -1.65 6.98
CA ASP A 479 -4.83 -0.65 6.05
C ASP A 479 -5.78 -0.48 4.84
N ALA A 480 -5.49 0.55 4.05
CA ALA A 480 -6.22 0.90 2.86
C ALA A 480 -5.67 0.29 1.54
N ASP A 481 -4.67 -0.58 1.63
CA ASP A 481 -3.97 -1.13 0.48
C ASP A 481 -4.69 -2.34 -0.17
N ASN A 482 -3.96 -3.06 -1.02
CA ASN A 482 -4.42 -4.25 -1.71
C ASN A 482 -4.09 -5.57 -0.98
N THR A 483 -3.53 -5.53 0.23
CA THR A 483 -3.23 -6.75 1.03
C THR A 483 -4.48 -7.31 1.71
N LEU A 484 -5.52 -6.47 1.87
CA LEU A 484 -6.78 -6.81 2.52
C LEU A 484 -6.62 -7.36 3.94
N MET A 485 -5.52 -6.98 4.62
CA MET A 485 -5.21 -7.50 5.94
C MET A 485 -6.26 -7.10 6.97
N LEU A 486 -6.80 -8.10 7.66
CA LEU A 486 -7.83 -7.94 8.69
C LEU A 486 -7.20 -7.88 10.08
N ARG A 487 -7.88 -7.17 10.99
CA ARG A 487 -7.66 -7.29 12.44
C ARG A 487 -7.91 -8.74 12.84
N PRO A 488 -6.94 -9.42 13.49
CA PRO A 488 -7.15 -10.75 14.04
C PRO A 488 -8.33 -10.77 15.00
N ALA A 489 -9.27 -11.70 14.79
CA ALA A 489 -10.40 -11.89 15.68
C ALA A 489 -9.99 -12.69 16.92
N PRO A 490 -10.54 -12.37 18.12
CA PRO A 490 -10.35 -13.23 19.28
C PRO A 490 -10.94 -14.63 19.00
N PRO A 491 -10.34 -15.72 19.51
CA PRO A 491 -10.90 -17.05 19.31
C PRO A 491 -12.29 -17.14 19.94
N PRO A 492 -13.25 -17.87 19.33
CA PRO A 492 -14.60 -17.99 19.86
C PRO A 492 -14.58 -18.58 21.28
N ARG A 493 -15.43 -18.06 22.17
CA ARG A 493 -15.62 -18.63 23.52
C ARG A 493 -16.01 -20.11 23.41
N ARG A 494 -15.16 -21.02 23.92
CA ARG A 494 -15.39 -22.47 23.88
C ARG A 494 -16.72 -22.81 24.56
N ARG A 495 -17.68 -23.35 23.81
CA ARG A 495 -18.85 -24.03 24.40
C ARG A 495 -18.40 -25.37 25.00
N TRP A 496 -19.01 -25.80 26.10
CA TRP A 496 -18.66 -27.04 26.82
C TRP A 496 -18.66 -28.30 25.92
N THR A 497 -19.44 -28.30 24.84
CA THR A 497 -19.49 -29.37 23.83
C THR A 497 -18.27 -29.44 22.89
N GLN A 498 -17.40 -28.42 22.89
CA GLN A 498 -16.20 -28.34 22.03
C GLN A 498 -14.90 -28.74 22.76
N ILE A 499 -14.98 -29.15 24.03
CA ILE A 499 -13.82 -29.58 24.85
C ILE A 499 -13.15 -30.85 24.27
N PHE A 500 -13.90 -31.67 23.52
CA PHE A 500 -13.42 -32.93 22.94
C PHE A 500 -12.88 -32.83 21.50
N ARG A 501 -12.80 -31.62 20.91
CA ARG A 501 -12.20 -31.44 19.58
C ARG A 501 -10.78 -30.91 19.71
N GLY A 502 -9.82 -31.69 19.21
CA GLY A 502 -8.39 -31.38 19.21
C GLY A 502 -8.09 -29.99 18.65
N SER A 503 -7.07 -29.35 19.22
CA SER A 503 -6.66 -27.99 18.86
C SER A 503 -6.14 -27.93 17.42
N HIS A 504 -6.90 -27.28 16.54
CA HIS A 504 -6.30 -26.60 15.40
C HIS A 504 -5.66 -25.30 15.90
N THR A 505 -4.48 -25.00 15.36
CA THR A 505 -3.67 -23.80 15.60
C THR A 505 -4.53 -22.55 15.85
N GLY A 506 -4.35 -21.92 17.02
CA GLY A 506 -5.08 -20.70 17.36
C GLY A 506 -4.76 -19.56 16.38
N PRO A 507 -5.65 -18.56 16.21
CA PRO A 507 -5.36 -17.40 15.39
C PRO A 507 -4.13 -16.67 15.96
N VAL A 508 -3.28 -16.17 15.05
CA VAL A 508 -2.09 -15.39 15.40
C VAL A 508 -2.50 -14.22 16.31
N ARG A 509 -1.99 -14.21 17.55
CA ARG A 509 -2.33 -13.21 18.57
C ARG A 509 -1.50 -11.93 18.45
N VAL A 510 -0.38 -12.00 17.73
CA VAL A 510 0.59 -10.92 17.61
C VAL A 510 0.97 -10.81 16.14
N LEU A 511 0.69 -9.68 15.50
CA LEU A 511 0.96 -9.51 14.07
C LEU A 511 2.46 -9.62 13.81
N SER A 512 3.30 -9.25 14.77
CA SER A 512 4.77 -9.41 14.73
C SER A 512 5.25 -10.86 14.79
N GLU A 513 4.39 -11.88 14.89
CA GLU A 513 4.78 -13.29 14.83
C GLU A 513 4.35 -13.98 13.51
N ALA A 514 3.50 -13.33 12.71
CA ALA A 514 3.07 -13.86 11.41
C ALA A 514 4.17 -13.73 10.33
N PRO A 515 4.61 -14.82 9.66
CA PRO A 515 5.62 -14.77 8.61
C PRO A 515 5.01 -14.32 7.27
N GLN A 516 4.57 -13.07 7.20
CA GLN A 516 3.91 -12.50 6.02
C GLN A 516 4.35 -11.05 5.75
N PRO A 517 4.29 -10.58 4.49
CA PRO A 517 4.49 -9.17 4.18
C PRO A 517 3.53 -8.28 4.97
N LEU A 518 4.01 -7.14 5.44
CA LEU A 518 3.19 -6.11 6.08
C LEU A 518 3.43 -4.77 5.41
N SER A 519 2.36 -4.05 5.11
CA SER A 519 2.48 -2.64 4.75
C SER A 519 2.84 -1.80 5.98
N ILE A 520 3.40 -0.63 5.75
CA ILE A 520 3.66 0.35 6.81
C ILE A 520 2.35 0.71 7.54
N GLY A 521 1.25 0.86 6.79
CA GLY A 521 -0.06 1.16 7.38
C GLY A 521 -0.52 0.03 8.31
N ALA A 522 -0.39 -1.23 7.90
CA ALA A 522 -0.74 -2.38 8.73
C ALA A 522 0.15 -2.48 9.99
N ILE A 523 1.44 -2.14 9.90
CA ILE A 523 2.33 -2.08 11.06
C ILE A 523 1.88 -0.99 12.02
N CYS A 524 1.62 0.22 11.50
CA CYS A 524 1.16 1.34 12.31
C CYS A 524 -0.17 1.02 13.01
N ALA A 525 -1.13 0.43 12.28
CA ALA A 525 -2.38 -0.06 12.84
C ALA A 525 -2.12 -1.12 13.91
N GLY A 526 -1.24 -2.08 13.64
CA GLY A 526 -0.82 -3.11 14.59
C GLY A 526 -0.27 -2.55 15.90
N VAL A 527 0.51 -1.46 15.84
CA VAL A 527 0.93 -0.73 17.05
C VAL A 527 -0.26 -0.08 17.74
N SER A 528 -1.15 0.61 16.99
CA SER A 528 -2.36 1.25 17.55
C SER A 528 -3.24 0.28 18.34
N ILE A 529 -3.35 -0.97 17.87
CA ILE A 529 -4.22 -1.99 18.47
C ILE A 529 -3.49 -3.00 19.36
N GLY A 530 -2.23 -2.73 19.71
CA GLY A 530 -1.43 -3.54 20.63
C GLY A 530 -0.98 -4.90 20.09
N LEU A 531 -1.02 -5.11 18.77
CA LEU A 531 -0.53 -6.34 18.11
C LEU A 531 0.96 -6.28 17.75
N ILE A 532 1.58 -5.10 17.81
CA ILE A 532 3.01 -4.89 17.62
C ILE A 532 3.50 -3.95 18.72
N PRO A 533 4.47 -4.36 19.55
CA PRO A 533 5.08 -3.46 20.52
C PRO A 533 5.70 -2.24 19.81
N PRO A 534 5.49 -0.99 20.31
CA PRO A 534 6.04 0.21 19.69
C PRO A 534 7.55 0.14 19.42
N ASP A 535 8.32 -0.38 20.37
CA ASP A 535 9.78 -0.49 20.26
C ASP A 535 10.22 -1.51 19.20
N SER A 536 9.37 -2.48 18.86
CA SER A 536 9.63 -3.48 17.81
C SER A 536 9.17 -3.04 16.43
N ALA A 537 8.36 -1.98 16.32
CA ALA A 537 7.72 -1.59 15.06
C ALA A 537 8.71 -1.28 13.94
N GLY A 538 9.85 -0.68 14.28
CA GLY A 538 10.93 -0.38 13.34
C GLY A 538 11.57 -1.63 12.74
N VAL A 539 11.91 -2.60 13.60
CA VAL A 539 12.48 -3.90 13.18
C VAL A 539 11.47 -4.67 12.33
N VAL A 540 10.20 -4.72 12.76
CA VAL A 540 9.13 -5.35 11.99
C VAL A 540 8.97 -4.69 10.62
N ALA A 541 9.10 -3.36 10.54
CA ALA A 541 9.03 -2.65 9.27
C ALA A 541 10.20 -3.02 8.35
N GLN A 542 11.42 -3.04 8.87
CA GLN A 542 12.60 -3.43 8.11
C GLN A 542 12.51 -4.87 7.58
N GLU A 543 11.98 -5.79 8.38
CA GLU A 543 11.86 -7.20 7.98
C GLU A 543 10.68 -7.48 7.03
N ARG A 544 9.56 -6.76 7.16
CA ARG A 544 8.28 -7.19 6.56
C ARG A 544 7.68 -6.27 5.53
N VAL A 545 8.06 -5.00 5.50
CA VAL A 545 7.73 -4.10 4.38
C VAL A 545 8.47 -4.55 3.11
N ALA A 546 9.57 -5.30 3.28
CA ALA A 546 10.49 -5.74 2.23
C ALA A 546 10.10 -7.02 1.48
N LEU A 547 8.93 -7.62 1.72
CA LEU A 547 8.52 -8.83 1.01
C LEU A 547 7.74 -8.47 -0.28
N VAL A 548 8.37 -7.70 -1.17
CA VAL A 548 8.04 -7.84 -2.60
C VAL A 548 8.79 -9.10 -3.04
N PRO A 549 8.13 -10.20 -3.39
CA PRO A 549 8.83 -11.29 -4.04
C PRO A 549 9.40 -10.73 -5.34
N LEU A 550 10.70 -10.39 -5.34
CA LEU A 550 11.47 -10.09 -6.54
C LEU A 550 11.73 -11.39 -7.31
N THR A 551 10.69 -12.19 -7.53
CA THR A 551 10.75 -13.41 -8.34
C THR A 551 10.41 -13.05 -9.78
N ALA A 552 11.39 -12.47 -10.46
CA ALA A 552 11.83 -12.93 -11.78
C ALA A 552 13.30 -12.54 -12.01
N VAL A 553 14.17 -12.84 -11.04
CA VAL A 553 15.39 -13.51 -11.48
C VAL A 553 14.93 -14.91 -11.86
N VAL A 554 14.51 -15.08 -13.12
CA VAL A 554 14.81 -16.37 -13.76
C VAL A 554 16.33 -16.43 -13.64
N PRO A 555 16.88 -17.33 -12.80
CA PRO A 555 18.33 -17.51 -12.82
C PRO A 555 18.65 -17.74 -14.29
N PRO A 556 19.67 -17.06 -14.88
CA PRO A 556 20.12 -17.43 -16.22
C PRO A 556 20.17 -18.93 -16.20
N GLN A 557 19.44 -19.59 -17.11
CA GLN A 557 19.20 -21.03 -17.08
C GLN A 557 20.54 -21.68 -16.80
N GLN A 558 20.80 -21.93 -15.52
CA GLN A 558 22.08 -22.42 -15.08
C GLN A 558 21.89 -23.84 -15.51
N THR A 559 22.58 -24.21 -16.57
CA THR A 559 23.22 -25.50 -16.63
C THR A 559 23.77 -25.74 -15.23
N THR A 560 22.94 -26.37 -14.39
CA THR A 560 23.33 -26.77 -13.05
C THR A 560 24.39 -27.81 -13.29
N ALA A 561 25.64 -27.36 -13.28
CA ALA A 561 26.66 -28.18 -12.65
C ALA A 561 26.08 -28.55 -11.29
N GLU A 562 25.99 -29.85 -11.03
CA GLU A 562 25.63 -30.39 -9.73
C GLU A 562 26.63 -29.86 -8.70
N TYR A 563 26.27 -28.76 -8.04
CA TYR A 563 26.98 -28.33 -6.84
C TYR A 563 26.46 -29.18 -5.68
N SER A 564 27.27 -30.15 -5.26
CA SER A 564 27.11 -30.80 -3.96
C SER A 564 27.33 -29.74 -2.88
N ILE A 565 26.24 -29.34 -2.22
CA ILE A 565 26.37 -28.54 -1.01
C ILE A 565 26.81 -29.53 0.06
N GLY A 566 28.02 -29.36 0.59
CA GLY A 566 28.51 -30.13 1.74
C GLY A 566 27.67 -29.91 3.00
N ALA A 567 28.01 -30.61 4.08
CA ALA A 567 27.36 -30.45 5.38
C ALA A 567 27.29 -28.96 5.80
N PRO A 568 26.13 -28.43 6.23
CA PRO A 568 26.04 -27.08 6.77
C PRO A 568 27.02 -26.87 7.94
N PRO A 569 27.75 -25.74 8.02
CA PRO A 569 28.79 -25.55 9.03
C PRO A 569 28.32 -25.70 10.49
N TYR A 570 27.05 -25.37 10.78
CA TYR A 570 26.47 -25.52 12.12
C TYR A 570 26.12 -26.97 12.49
N LEU A 571 26.26 -27.91 11.55
CA LEU A 571 26.11 -29.35 11.74
C LEU A 571 27.45 -30.09 11.67
N ALA A 572 28.56 -29.38 11.49
CA ALA A 572 29.90 -29.97 11.48
C ALA A 572 30.11 -30.81 12.75
N ASP A 573 30.64 -32.02 12.58
CA ASP A 573 30.92 -33.02 13.63
C ASP A 573 29.73 -33.51 14.47
N ARG A 574 28.53 -32.97 14.26
CA ARG A 574 27.34 -33.32 15.06
C ARG A 574 26.96 -34.80 14.95
N PHE A 575 27.11 -35.37 13.76
CA PHE A 575 26.72 -36.74 13.45
C PHE A 575 27.92 -37.65 13.19
N GLY A 576 29.09 -37.28 13.73
CA GLY A 576 30.36 -37.92 13.45
C GLY A 576 31.21 -37.14 12.44
N HIS A 577 32.53 -37.19 12.64
CA HIS A 577 33.55 -36.61 11.76
C HIS A 577 33.54 -37.19 10.33
N ASP A 578 32.92 -38.36 10.17
CA ASP A 578 32.77 -39.10 8.93
C ASP A 578 31.39 -38.90 8.28
N ALA A 579 30.57 -37.96 8.77
CA ALA A 579 29.25 -37.73 8.20
C ALA A 579 29.32 -37.27 6.74
N VAL A 580 28.52 -37.91 5.89
CA VAL A 580 28.44 -37.66 4.45
C VAL A 580 27.05 -37.18 4.05
N VAL A 581 26.97 -36.44 2.95
CA VAL A 581 25.69 -36.12 2.32
C VAL A 581 25.29 -37.31 1.45
N ALA A 582 24.19 -37.95 1.79
CA ALA A 582 23.66 -39.12 1.12
C ALA A 582 22.20 -38.91 0.71
N THR A 583 21.72 -39.70 -0.24
CA THR A 583 20.30 -39.71 -0.63
C THR A 583 19.56 -40.74 0.23
N LEU A 584 18.38 -40.39 0.74
CA LEU A 584 17.50 -41.31 1.45
C LEU A 584 16.48 -41.89 0.49
N ARG A 585 16.43 -43.22 0.39
CA ARG A 585 15.31 -43.96 -0.20
C ARG A 585 14.29 -44.26 0.89
N HIS A 586 13.07 -43.76 0.72
CA HIS A 586 11.94 -44.01 1.62
C HIS A 586 10.65 -44.15 0.80
N ASP A 587 9.53 -44.42 1.45
CA ASP A 587 8.21 -44.45 0.81
C ASP A 587 7.96 -43.13 0.04
N PRO A 588 7.76 -43.17 -1.30
CA PRO A 588 7.62 -41.98 -2.13
C PRO A 588 6.33 -41.20 -1.87
N SER A 589 5.35 -41.79 -1.18
CA SER A 589 4.13 -41.09 -0.74
C SER A 589 4.37 -40.18 0.47
N ARG A 590 5.52 -40.31 1.15
CA ARG A 590 5.91 -39.51 2.32
C ARG A 590 6.89 -38.42 1.89
N GLN A 591 6.62 -37.17 2.27
CA GLN A 591 7.59 -36.09 2.16
C GLN A 591 8.22 -35.87 3.52
N LEU A 592 9.54 -36.04 3.61
CA LEU A 592 10.28 -35.85 4.86
C LEU A 592 10.64 -34.37 5.03
N GLY A 593 10.33 -33.81 6.19
CA GLY A 593 10.69 -32.43 6.53
C GLY A 593 12.20 -32.22 6.66
N SER A 594 12.71 -31.06 6.20
CA SER A 594 14.07 -30.61 6.55
C SER A 594 14.20 -30.46 8.07
N GLY A 595 15.30 -30.95 8.64
CA GLY A 595 15.52 -31.01 10.08
C GLY A 595 15.01 -32.29 10.75
N ALA A 596 14.33 -33.19 10.03
CA ALA A 596 13.93 -34.50 10.56
C ALA A 596 15.16 -35.33 10.93
N LEU A 597 15.16 -35.90 12.14
CA LEU A 597 16.30 -36.65 12.67
C LEU A 597 16.30 -38.10 12.18
N ILE A 598 17.51 -38.62 11.94
CA ILE A 598 17.75 -39.95 11.40
C ILE A 598 18.41 -40.81 12.48
N PHE A 599 17.93 -42.04 12.65
CA PHE A 599 18.40 -42.98 13.66
C PHE A 599 18.80 -44.31 13.02
N GLU A 600 19.85 -44.96 13.54
CA GLU A 600 20.31 -46.27 13.05
C GLU A 600 19.54 -47.40 13.76
N GLY A 601 18.79 -48.21 12.99
CA GLY A 601 18.21 -49.49 13.44
C GLY A 601 17.16 -49.48 14.57
N GLU A 602 16.95 -48.38 15.29
CA GLU A 602 16.01 -48.28 16.42
C GLU A 602 15.07 -47.07 16.32
N ASP A 603 13.79 -47.28 16.65
CA ASP A 603 12.79 -46.22 16.75
C ASP A 603 12.91 -45.43 18.07
N THR A 604 14.06 -44.81 18.32
CA THR A 604 14.28 -44.00 19.54
C THR A 604 13.68 -42.60 19.42
N LEU A 605 13.48 -41.93 20.56
CA LEU A 605 12.99 -40.55 20.67
C LEU A 605 14.05 -39.59 21.26
N ASP A 606 15.23 -40.09 21.63
CA ASP A 606 16.30 -39.24 22.16
C ASP A 606 17.07 -38.56 21.01
N PRO A 607 16.94 -37.23 20.82
CA PRO A 607 17.61 -36.53 19.73
C PRO A 607 19.15 -36.57 19.81
N ARG A 608 19.73 -36.94 20.96
CA ARG A 608 21.19 -37.10 21.10
C ARG A 608 21.71 -38.38 20.45
N ARG A 609 20.84 -39.35 20.17
CA ARG A 609 21.18 -40.60 19.48
C ARG A 609 21.00 -40.52 17.96
N ALA A 610 20.65 -39.34 17.44
CA ALA A 610 20.51 -39.14 16.01
C ALA A 610 21.86 -39.32 15.31
N VAL A 611 21.88 -40.11 14.25
CA VAL A 611 23.05 -40.38 13.39
C VAL A 611 23.02 -39.55 12.11
N GLY A 612 21.99 -38.71 11.94
CA GLY A 612 21.88 -37.80 10.80
C GLY A 612 20.67 -36.88 10.86
N VAL A 613 20.53 -36.04 9.84
CA VAL A 613 19.40 -35.13 9.65
C VAL A 613 19.07 -34.95 8.17
N VAL A 614 17.78 -34.85 7.85
CA VAL A 614 17.32 -34.47 6.52
C VAL A 614 17.70 -33.02 6.24
N LEU A 615 18.47 -32.79 5.19
CA LEU A 615 18.86 -31.45 4.78
C LEU A 615 17.76 -30.83 3.92
N ARG A 616 17.26 -31.55 2.92
CA ARG A 616 16.25 -31.07 1.98
C ARG A 616 15.60 -32.21 1.20
N THR A 617 14.40 -31.95 0.69
CA THR A 617 13.73 -32.81 -0.29
C THR A 617 13.40 -31.98 -1.53
N ARG A 618 13.85 -32.42 -2.72
CA ARG A 618 13.57 -31.75 -4.01
C ARG A 618 13.33 -32.78 -5.10
N ASN A 619 12.29 -32.59 -5.91
CA ASN A 619 11.94 -33.47 -7.03
C ASN A 619 11.83 -34.96 -6.63
N GLY A 620 11.35 -35.26 -5.42
CA GLY A 620 11.20 -36.63 -4.91
C GLY A 620 12.49 -37.30 -4.40
N LYS A 621 13.64 -36.60 -4.43
CA LYS A 621 14.88 -37.04 -3.78
C LYS A 621 15.05 -36.34 -2.45
N THR A 622 15.32 -37.10 -1.40
CA THR A 622 15.61 -36.58 -0.06
C THR A 622 17.11 -36.68 0.19
N GLU A 623 17.78 -35.56 0.41
CA GLU A 623 19.19 -35.51 0.78
C GLU A 623 19.32 -35.32 2.29
N ALA A 624 20.24 -36.06 2.89
CA ALA A 624 20.51 -36.04 4.32
C ALA A 624 22.01 -36.00 4.61
N LEU A 625 22.37 -35.38 5.72
CA LEU A 625 23.69 -35.53 6.33
C LEU A 625 23.59 -36.68 7.32
N VAL A 626 24.39 -37.73 7.14
CA VAL A 626 24.33 -38.94 7.96
C VAL A 626 25.70 -39.56 8.14
N ALA A 627 25.95 -40.19 9.28
CA ALA A 627 27.19 -40.94 9.55
C ALA A 627 27.45 -41.96 8.43
N ALA A 628 28.69 -42.04 7.92
CA ALA A 628 29.02 -42.84 6.74
C ALA A 628 28.80 -44.36 6.92
N SER A 629 28.79 -44.85 8.16
CA SER A 629 28.53 -46.26 8.49
C SER A 629 27.07 -46.67 8.32
N VAL A 630 26.13 -45.73 8.32
CA VAL A 630 24.69 -46.01 8.35
C VAL A 630 24.22 -46.48 6.96
N ARG A 631 23.40 -47.53 6.95
CA ARG A 631 22.78 -48.07 5.73
C ARG A 631 21.27 -48.17 5.88
N ASP A 632 20.82 -48.76 6.97
CA ASP A 632 19.40 -48.82 7.34
C ASP A 632 19.10 -47.78 8.41
N ALA A 633 18.08 -46.96 8.15
CA ALA A 633 17.75 -45.83 9.00
C ALA A 633 16.24 -45.70 9.27
N VAL A 634 15.91 -45.02 10.35
CA VAL A 634 14.56 -44.57 10.66
C VAL A 634 14.57 -43.05 10.75
N VAL A 635 13.77 -42.39 9.92
CA VAL A 635 13.57 -40.94 9.96
C VAL A 635 12.37 -40.63 10.85
N ARG A 636 12.58 -39.80 11.86
CA ARG A 636 11.51 -39.25 12.70
C ARG A 636 11.03 -37.93 12.12
N ASP A 637 9.87 -37.97 11.48
CA ASP A 637 9.22 -36.76 10.94
C ASP A 637 7.81 -36.63 11.51
N LEU A 638 7.50 -35.44 12.05
CA LEU A 638 6.22 -35.13 12.72
C LEU A 638 5.77 -36.19 13.75
N GLY A 639 6.72 -36.80 14.47
CA GLY A 639 6.48 -37.82 15.49
C GLY A 639 6.20 -39.23 14.94
N GLN A 640 6.30 -39.44 13.62
CA GLN A 640 6.16 -40.76 13.00
C GLN A 640 7.52 -41.34 12.61
N ALA A 641 7.64 -42.66 12.71
CA ALA A 641 8.80 -43.43 12.26
C ALA A 641 8.66 -43.76 10.77
N VAL A 642 9.60 -43.33 9.94
CA VAL A 642 9.63 -43.65 8.51
C VAL A 642 10.91 -44.45 8.22
N PRO A 643 10.80 -45.75 7.87
CA PRO A 643 11.95 -46.52 7.41
C PRO A 643 12.56 -45.88 6.15
N ALA A 644 13.88 -45.74 6.14
CA ALA A 644 14.64 -45.22 5.02
C ALA A 644 15.96 -45.99 4.87
N GLU A 645 16.45 -46.09 3.63
CA GLU A 645 17.78 -46.59 3.31
C GLU A 645 18.67 -45.44 2.87
N VAL A 646 19.91 -45.43 3.35
CA VAL A 646 20.93 -44.44 2.99
C VAL A 646 21.68 -44.91 1.74
N GLU A 647 21.53 -44.17 0.65
CA GLU A 647 22.32 -44.29 -0.58
C GLU A 647 23.45 -43.25 -0.56
N THR A 648 24.65 -43.70 -0.16
CA THR A 648 25.88 -42.91 -0.19
C THR A 648 26.48 -42.80 -1.58
#